data_AF-A0A7T5R255-F1
#
_entry.id   AF-A0A7T5R255-F1
#
_cell.length_a   1.000
_cell.length_b   1.000
_cell.length_c   1.000
_cell.angle_alpha   90.00
_cell.angle_beta   90.00
_cell.angle_gamma   90.00
#
_symmetry.space_group_name_H-M   'P 1'
#
loop_
_entity.id
_entity.type
_entity.pdbx_description
1 polymer ?
#
loop_
_entity_poly.entity_id
_entity_poly.type
_entity_poly.pdbx_seq_one_letter_code
_entity_poly.pdbx_strand_id
1 'polypeptide(L)'
;MSKPAARKRSKKDNLRDFYEKAPVGIAALRRERGRLKVVYANPALLRMTGRKTSAVFGQGIDALWPGDGSALLMKKLAGKTLPREFSLAIKKPGNPKERWARIAATAARFEEQNCLILWVNDISSSKVAENKLIQQVQQADAAAEMKANFLATMSHEIRTPMQAIYGLLELIGEEKPEQRIRSMVDIAKTSASGLLEILDDILDMAKIDANKMDLDLFEVPVRTLVRGTLEALSVKVHGKDVALIDDIDQDVPFVVTGDPKRLRQIIMNLTGNALKFTDKGSITVHVKRAGKAKKASPNLRLRFEITDTGIGMSEEVCARLFQPFSQADNSTSRKYGGTGLGLSICRRLVDLMGGDIGVNSAPGKGSTFWFEIPTTEVDTTIMSADLPSLEGISVLSVEDHPQGAKEIVRSLASMGAKVESCPTYKEGLELVKRRPFDVAVIDQGLPDGLGLDLIREVMDIRPYMGLIMYTVRDDIGMQHTLQSLGVTYLAKPASRIGLGTAVKDAALKTARVATNGPTRLLIAEDTASVRDVLRRQLEKLAIEADFVDNGREALTAYHTGQYGIIITDLHMPEMDGYDLVSSIRTEEAGRKALGQGLSTAHLPVIVLTADVQMSQRQVYLSHGFDECLLKPVSLGQFRRLLIRWGLLEHSEEPETVDSPPKAPIAPSGGLPPAIDKAAIRAQMGALDQGTIDMLGMFIEMTAPQIAELKDAQAHLDFIRLKELAHSLKGSSRSACCNVLGDIAAELQTASEEQRPAPHLVTQIEEEFARARAAVGLLHPED
;
A
#
# COMPACT_ATOMS: atom_id res chain seq x y z
N MET A 1 38.98 -18.60 92.68
CA MET A 1 38.66 -17.65 91.59
C MET A 1 39.28 -18.13 90.27
N SER A 2 38.57 -18.82 89.37
CA SER A 2 39.12 -19.22 88.05
C SER A 2 38.09 -19.43 86.91
N LYS A 3 36.77 -19.35 87.18
CA LYS A 3 35.72 -19.51 86.16
C LYS A 3 35.59 -18.35 85.13
N PRO A 4 35.86 -17.06 85.43
CA PRO A 4 35.66 -15.97 84.46
C PRO A 4 36.70 -15.94 83.32
N ALA A 5 37.95 -16.32 83.60
CA ALA A 5 39.04 -16.29 82.63
C ALA A 5 38.89 -17.42 81.58
N ALA A 6 38.49 -18.62 82.00
CA ALA A 6 38.21 -19.74 81.10
C ALA A 6 36.99 -19.46 80.19
N ARG A 7 35.94 -18.82 80.71
CA ARG A 7 34.74 -18.41 79.94
C ARG A 7 35.05 -17.31 78.91
N LYS A 8 35.93 -16.35 79.25
CA LYS A 8 36.40 -15.31 78.30
C LYS A 8 37.30 -15.88 77.20
N ARG A 9 38.15 -16.87 77.51
CA ARG A 9 39.02 -17.56 76.53
C ARG A 9 38.18 -18.39 75.55
N SER A 10 37.27 -19.23 76.06
CA SER A 10 36.32 -20.02 75.26
C SER A 10 35.42 -19.17 74.35
N LYS A 11 34.94 -18.00 74.81
CA LYS A 11 34.17 -17.08 73.95
C LYS A 11 35.00 -16.44 72.84
N LYS A 12 36.27 -16.09 73.10
CA LYS A 12 37.19 -15.54 72.09
C LYS A 12 37.55 -16.60 71.05
N ASP A 13 37.78 -17.84 71.48
CA ASP A 13 38.10 -18.95 70.59
C ASP A 13 36.92 -19.32 69.67
N ASN A 14 35.67 -19.31 70.19
CA ASN A 14 34.47 -19.55 69.38
C ASN A 14 34.19 -18.45 68.35
N LEU A 15 34.40 -17.17 68.68
CA LEU A 15 34.25 -16.07 67.72
C LEU A 15 35.32 -16.11 66.63
N ARG A 16 36.55 -16.50 67.00
CA ARG A 16 37.64 -16.66 66.03
C ARG A 16 37.36 -17.82 65.07
N ASP A 17 36.90 -18.96 65.57
CA ASP A 17 36.50 -20.11 64.73
C ASP A 17 35.37 -19.74 63.76
N PHE A 18 34.41 -18.91 64.20
CA PHE A 18 33.34 -18.39 63.35
C PHE A 18 33.86 -17.55 62.17
N TYR A 19 34.81 -16.63 62.40
CA TYR A 19 35.39 -15.80 61.33
C TYR A 19 36.35 -16.58 60.42
N GLU A 20 37.05 -17.59 60.95
CA GLU A 20 37.98 -18.43 60.19
C GLU A 20 37.25 -19.40 59.25
N LYS A 21 36.07 -19.89 59.64
CA LYS A 21 35.21 -20.77 58.83
C LYS A 21 34.18 -20.04 57.96
N ALA A 22 34.07 -18.72 58.08
CA ALA A 22 33.13 -17.94 57.28
C ALA A 22 33.39 -18.13 55.77
N PRO A 23 32.34 -18.32 54.95
CA PRO A 23 32.47 -18.51 53.50
C PRO A 23 32.83 -17.21 52.77
N VAL A 24 32.62 -16.06 53.42
CA VAL A 24 32.92 -14.73 52.91
C VAL A 24 34.35 -14.33 53.31
N GLY A 25 35.06 -13.63 52.44
CA GLY A 25 36.35 -13.05 52.75
C GLY A 25 36.21 -11.89 53.75
N ILE A 26 36.96 -11.93 54.85
CA ILE A 26 36.94 -10.90 55.88
C ILE A 26 38.36 -10.38 56.09
N ALA A 27 38.55 -9.07 56.04
CA ALA A 27 39.78 -8.41 56.45
C ALA A 27 39.52 -7.30 57.46
N ALA A 28 40.41 -7.13 58.42
CA ALA A 28 40.45 -5.96 59.30
C ALA A 28 41.67 -5.10 58.94
N LEU A 29 41.42 -3.83 58.63
CA LEU A 29 42.44 -2.85 58.30
C LEU A 29 42.55 -1.80 59.41
N ARG A 30 43.77 -1.53 59.87
CA ARG A 30 44.05 -0.48 60.85
C ARG A 30 44.75 0.68 60.16
N ARG A 31 44.37 1.91 60.52
CA ARG A 31 45.02 3.12 60.02
C ARG A 31 46.22 3.46 60.90
N GLU A 32 47.42 3.41 60.33
CA GLU A 32 48.68 3.77 61.00
C GLU A 32 49.43 4.79 60.16
N ARG A 33 49.78 5.96 60.74
CA ARG A 33 50.53 7.02 60.05
C ARG A 33 49.97 7.36 58.65
N GLY A 34 48.64 7.40 58.52
CA GLY A 34 47.94 7.69 57.27
C GLY A 34 47.78 6.53 56.28
N ARG A 35 48.37 5.35 56.54
CA ARG A 35 48.27 4.15 55.68
C ARG A 35 47.38 3.09 56.31
N LEU A 36 46.60 2.38 55.48
CA LEU A 36 45.80 1.23 55.90
C LEU A 36 46.67 -0.03 55.87
N LYS A 37 46.82 -0.68 57.03
CA LYS A 37 47.56 -1.94 57.18
C LYS A 37 46.63 -3.09 57.51
N VAL A 38 46.91 -4.26 56.97
CA VAL A 38 46.12 -5.46 57.23
C VAL A 38 46.50 -6.05 58.59
N VAL A 39 45.56 -6.06 59.52
CA VAL A 39 45.73 -6.65 60.87
C VAL A 39 45.08 -8.02 60.95
N TYR A 40 44.12 -8.31 60.08
CA TYR A 40 43.52 -9.64 60.00
C TYR A 40 43.03 -9.91 58.57
N ALA A 41 43.16 -11.14 58.12
CA ALA A 41 42.54 -11.65 56.90
C ALA A 41 42.21 -13.13 57.12
N ASN A 42 40.95 -13.50 56.92
CA ASN A 42 40.51 -14.87 57.13
C ASN A 42 40.96 -15.80 55.98
N PRO A 43 40.95 -17.13 56.17
CA PRO A 43 41.34 -18.09 55.14
C PRO A 43 40.54 -17.98 53.83
N ALA A 44 39.26 -17.60 53.89
CA ALA A 44 38.44 -17.38 52.69
C ALA A 44 39.00 -16.26 51.81
N LEU A 45 39.32 -15.11 52.40
CA LEU A 45 39.89 -13.97 51.67
C LEU A 45 41.28 -14.28 51.10
N LEU A 46 42.13 -14.94 51.90
CA LEU A 46 43.47 -15.34 51.47
C LEU A 46 43.42 -16.34 50.29
N ARG A 47 42.45 -17.25 50.27
CA ARG A 47 42.21 -18.14 49.13
C ARG A 47 41.73 -17.38 47.89
N MET A 48 40.84 -16.40 48.06
CA MET A 48 40.33 -15.56 46.97
C MET A 48 41.44 -14.74 46.31
N THR A 49 42.30 -14.10 47.10
CA THR A 49 43.42 -13.27 46.60
C THR A 49 44.68 -14.08 46.27
N GLY A 50 44.73 -15.35 46.68
CA GLY A 50 45.88 -16.24 46.48
C GLY A 50 47.10 -15.88 47.31
N ARG A 51 46.90 -15.22 48.46
CA ARG A 51 47.98 -14.75 49.34
C ARG A 51 48.15 -15.64 50.57
N LYS A 52 49.37 -15.65 51.12
CA LYS A 52 49.68 -16.29 52.41
C LYS A 52 49.57 -15.26 53.52
N THR A 53 49.13 -15.67 54.71
CA THR A 53 48.97 -14.78 55.88
C THR A 53 50.25 -13.99 56.19
N SER A 54 51.41 -14.65 56.12
CA SER A 54 52.73 -14.05 56.38
C SER A 54 53.13 -12.95 55.39
N ALA A 55 52.56 -12.95 54.19
CA ALA A 55 52.84 -11.96 53.15
C ALA A 55 51.92 -10.73 53.22
N VAL A 56 50.85 -10.78 54.02
CA VAL A 56 49.80 -9.76 54.05
C VAL A 56 49.71 -9.08 55.41
N PHE A 57 49.94 -9.81 56.51
CA PHE A 57 49.85 -9.27 57.85
C PHE A 57 50.87 -8.14 58.09
N GLY A 58 50.41 -7.01 58.60
CA GLY A 58 51.24 -5.81 58.85
C GLY A 58 51.61 -5.02 57.60
N GLN A 59 51.26 -5.50 56.41
CA GLN A 59 51.53 -4.85 55.13
C GLN A 59 50.38 -3.93 54.71
N GLY A 60 50.62 -3.08 53.70
CA GLY A 60 49.60 -2.24 53.09
C GLY A 60 48.53 -3.04 52.35
N ILE A 61 47.43 -2.38 51.99
CA ILE A 61 46.32 -3.03 51.26
C ILE A 61 46.76 -3.64 49.92
N ASP A 62 47.81 -3.11 49.31
CA ASP A 62 48.37 -3.59 48.03
C ASP A 62 48.93 -5.01 48.14
N ALA A 63 49.36 -5.42 49.35
CA ALA A 63 49.78 -6.79 49.62
C ALA A 63 48.58 -7.75 49.62
N LEU A 64 47.42 -7.28 50.08
CA LEU A 64 46.16 -8.03 50.09
C LEU A 64 45.49 -8.05 48.70
N TRP A 65 45.51 -6.93 47.99
CA TRP A 65 44.90 -6.75 46.67
C TRP A 65 45.91 -6.14 45.70
N PRO A 66 46.67 -6.93 44.92
CA PRO A 66 47.71 -6.40 44.02
C PRO A 66 47.15 -5.82 42.72
N GLY A 67 47.93 -4.94 42.08
CA GLY A 67 47.66 -4.36 40.76
C GLY A 67 46.70 -3.17 40.79
N ASP A 68 46.13 -2.80 39.64
CA ASP A 68 45.31 -1.59 39.47
C ASP A 68 44.07 -1.54 40.38
N GLY A 69 43.60 -2.70 40.84
CA GLY A 69 42.49 -2.80 41.81
C GLY A 69 42.83 -2.24 43.20
N SER A 70 44.11 -2.20 43.58
CA SER A 70 44.57 -1.69 44.88
C SER A 70 44.36 -0.19 45.02
N ALA A 71 44.69 0.56 43.96
CA ALA A 71 44.51 2.01 43.88
C ALA A 71 43.02 2.39 43.92
N LEU A 72 42.18 1.63 43.19
CA LEU A 72 40.74 1.86 43.18
C LEU A 72 40.09 1.53 44.54
N LEU A 73 40.53 0.44 45.18
CA LEU A 73 40.12 0.08 46.54
C LEU A 73 40.54 1.17 47.55
N MET A 74 41.80 1.63 47.51
CA MET A 74 42.26 2.73 48.36
C MET A 74 41.44 4.01 48.17
N LYS A 75 41.16 4.38 46.93
CA LYS A 75 40.34 5.56 46.60
C LYS A 75 38.93 5.45 47.18
N LYS A 76 38.31 4.27 47.08
CA LYS A 76 36.96 3.99 47.63
C LYS A 76 36.95 4.01 49.16
N LEU A 77 38.03 3.58 49.81
CA LEU A 77 38.16 3.55 51.28
C LEU A 77 38.67 4.87 51.89
N ALA A 78 39.19 5.79 51.06
CA ALA A 78 39.67 7.10 51.50
C ALA A 78 38.58 8.19 51.56
N GLY A 79 37.38 7.92 51.02
CA GLY A 79 36.26 8.86 51.04
C GLY A 79 35.72 9.15 52.45
N LYS A 80 35.13 10.34 52.65
CA LYS A 80 34.48 10.71 53.93
C LYS A 80 33.31 9.77 54.30
N THR A 81 32.69 9.16 53.30
CA THR A 81 31.60 8.19 53.44
C THR A 81 32.04 6.87 52.83
N LEU A 82 31.96 5.79 53.62
CA LEU A 82 32.27 4.45 53.13
C LEU A 82 31.17 4.00 52.14
N PRO A 83 31.54 3.45 50.96
CA PRO A 83 30.55 2.92 50.03
C PRO A 83 29.83 1.69 50.62
N ARG A 84 28.51 1.60 50.42
CA ARG A 84 27.69 0.48 50.91
C ARG A 84 28.11 -0.85 50.28
N GLU A 85 28.26 -0.89 48.96
CA GLU A 85 28.92 -2.00 48.24
C GLU A 85 29.54 -1.50 46.93
N PHE A 86 30.52 -2.22 46.42
CA PHE A 86 31.07 -2.03 45.07
C PHE A 86 31.73 -3.33 44.59
N SER A 87 31.86 -3.52 43.28
CA SER A 87 32.49 -4.72 42.71
C SER A 87 33.88 -4.38 42.16
N LEU A 88 34.86 -5.24 42.42
CA LEU A 88 36.22 -5.14 41.87
C LEU A 88 36.70 -6.49 41.37
N ALA A 89 37.56 -6.44 40.36
CA ALA A 89 38.27 -7.60 39.87
C ALA A 89 39.47 -7.97 40.78
N ILE A 90 39.59 -9.25 41.10
CA ILE A 90 40.72 -9.88 41.77
C ILE A 90 41.51 -10.66 40.73
N LYS A 91 42.79 -10.30 40.57
CA LYS A 91 43.76 -11.10 39.80
C LYS A 91 44.64 -11.88 40.75
N LYS A 92 44.53 -13.21 40.72
CA LYS A 92 45.37 -14.08 41.54
C LYS A 92 46.77 -14.17 40.92
N PRO A 93 47.86 -14.00 41.69
CA PRO A 93 49.22 -14.14 41.18
C PRO A 93 49.43 -15.52 40.51
N GLY A 94 49.89 -15.53 39.26
CA GLY A 94 50.12 -16.76 38.49
C GLY A 94 48.86 -17.44 37.93
N ASN A 95 47.68 -16.85 38.04
CA ASN A 95 46.46 -17.34 37.40
C ASN A 95 45.85 -16.25 36.49
N PRO A 96 45.70 -16.52 35.19
CA PRO A 96 45.13 -15.54 34.25
C PRO A 96 43.63 -15.32 34.42
N LYS A 97 42.91 -16.16 35.17
CA LYS A 97 41.46 -16.00 35.39
C LYS A 97 41.18 -14.89 36.39
N GLU A 98 40.55 -13.83 35.90
CA GLU A 98 40.00 -12.73 36.68
C GLU A 98 38.77 -13.20 37.47
N ARG A 99 38.71 -12.86 38.76
CA ARG A 99 37.55 -13.10 39.62
C ARG A 99 36.87 -11.80 39.97
N TRP A 100 35.56 -11.81 40.12
CA TRP A 100 34.80 -10.64 40.57
C TRP A 100 34.45 -10.77 42.04
N ALA A 101 34.73 -9.72 42.80
CA ALA A 101 34.40 -9.67 44.21
C ALA A 101 33.59 -8.43 44.54
N ARG A 102 32.51 -8.65 45.27
CA ARG A 102 31.70 -7.58 45.88
C ARG A 102 32.28 -7.25 47.23
N ILE A 103 32.65 -5.99 47.43
CA ILE A 103 33.29 -5.49 48.62
C ILE A 103 32.35 -4.51 49.33
N ALA A 104 32.15 -4.73 50.62
CA ALA A 104 31.52 -3.78 51.53
C ALA A 104 32.49 -3.44 52.66
N ALA A 105 32.45 -2.19 53.14
CA ALA A 105 33.37 -1.71 54.16
C ALA A 105 32.59 -1.10 55.33
N THR A 106 32.90 -1.54 56.55
CA THR A 106 32.24 -1.07 57.77
C THR A 106 33.28 -0.73 58.84
N ALA A 107 33.11 0.39 59.54
CA ALA A 107 33.96 0.72 60.69
C ALA A 107 33.51 -0.08 61.92
N ALA A 108 34.42 -0.79 62.58
CA ALA A 108 34.15 -1.55 63.80
C ALA A 108 35.36 -1.59 64.73
N ARG A 109 35.16 -2.05 65.96
CA ARG A 109 36.28 -2.34 66.89
C ARG A 109 36.71 -3.80 66.76
N PHE A 110 37.98 -4.02 66.47
CA PHE A 110 38.61 -5.34 66.45
C PHE A 110 39.80 -5.32 67.40
N GLU A 111 39.86 -6.27 68.35
CA GLU A 111 40.87 -6.30 69.43
C GLU A 111 41.03 -4.95 70.16
N GLU A 112 39.90 -4.32 70.52
CA GLU A 112 39.84 -3.02 71.23
C GLU A 112 40.38 -1.82 70.45
N GLN A 113 40.68 -1.99 69.16
CA GLN A 113 41.15 -0.92 68.27
C GLN A 113 40.15 -0.63 67.16
N ASN A 114 40.08 0.63 66.72
CA ASN A 114 39.24 1.03 65.60
C ASN A 114 39.83 0.52 64.29
N CYS A 115 39.11 -0.36 63.62
CA CYS A 115 39.49 -0.99 62.38
C CYS A 115 38.39 -0.80 61.32
N LEU A 116 38.80 -0.82 60.05
CA LEU A 116 37.88 -0.93 58.93
C LEU A 116 37.76 -2.41 58.56
N ILE A 117 36.56 -2.97 58.68
CA ILE A 117 36.26 -4.35 58.30
C ILE A 117 35.81 -4.36 56.84
N LEU A 118 36.49 -5.16 56.03
CA LEU A 118 36.10 -5.46 54.65
C LEU A 118 35.40 -6.81 54.60
N TRP A 119 34.23 -6.82 53.96
CA TRP A 119 33.47 -8.02 53.61
C TRP A 119 33.60 -8.22 52.11
N VAL A 120 34.10 -9.37 51.68
CA VAL A 120 34.46 -9.64 50.30
C VAL A 120 33.77 -10.93 49.87
N ASN A 121 32.77 -10.82 49.01
CA ASN A 121 32.03 -11.97 48.48
C ASN A 121 32.45 -12.26 47.04
N ASP A 122 32.75 -13.52 46.71
CA ASP A 122 33.06 -13.94 45.33
C ASP A 122 31.75 -13.99 44.52
N ILE A 123 31.60 -13.06 43.57
CA ILE A 123 30.43 -12.96 42.69
C ILE A 123 30.77 -13.44 41.27
N SER A 124 31.89 -14.13 41.09
CA SER A 124 32.34 -14.59 39.77
C SER A 124 31.31 -15.51 39.10
N SER A 125 30.71 -16.45 39.84
CA SER A 125 29.66 -17.33 39.32
C SER A 125 28.40 -16.56 38.90
N SER A 126 27.99 -15.56 39.70
CA SER A 126 26.86 -14.69 39.39
C SER A 126 27.11 -13.86 38.14
N LYS A 127 28.31 -13.29 37.99
CA LYS A 127 28.69 -12.51 36.81
C LYS A 127 28.81 -13.37 35.55
N VAL A 128 29.32 -14.59 35.67
CA VAL A 128 29.34 -15.56 34.56
C VAL A 128 27.92 -15.97 34.17
N ALA A 129 27.02 -16.21 35.13
CA ALA A 129 25.63 -16.54 34.84
C ALA A 129 24.87 -15.36 34.19
N GLU A 130 25.05 -14.15 34.69
CA GLU A 130 24.50 -12.91 34.13
C GLU A 130 24.99 -12.68 32.70
N ASN A 131 26.30 -12.76 32.47
CA ASN A 131 26.87 -12.62 31.13
C ASN A 131 26.42 -13.73 30.18
N LYS A 132 26.32 -14.98 30.68
CA LYS A 132 25.80 -16.10 29.88
C LYS A 132 24.34 -15.88 29.51
N LEU A 133 23.53 -15.34 30.42
CA LEU A 133 22.14 -15.01 30.14
C LEU A 133 22.02 -13.89 29.10
N ILE A 134 22.80 -12.80 29.26
CA ILE A 134 22.86 -11.71 28.28
C ILE A 134 23.27 -12.24 26.90
N GLN A 135 24.30 -13.09 26.86
CA GLN A 135 24.77 -13.69 25.62
C GLN A 135 23.71 -14.61 24.99
N GLN A 136 22.96 -15.36 25.79
CA GLN A 136 21.86 -16.20 25.31
C GLN A 136 20.70 -15.36 24.75
N VAL A 137 20.34 -14.25 25.41
CA VAL A 137 19.33 -13.31 24.90
C VAL A 137 19.80 -12.69 23.58
N GLN A 138 21.03 -12.19 23.51
CA GLN A 138 21.59 -11.63 22.28
C GLN A 138 21.67 -12.64 21.13
N GLN A 139 22.01 -13.90 21.43
CA GLN A 139 22.00 -14.97 20.43
C GLN A 139 20.59 -15.31 19.95
N ALA A 140 19.60 -15.30 20.84
CA ALA A 140 18.21 -15.52 20.49
C ALA A 140 17.66 -14.39 19.61
N ASP A 141 17.93 -13.13 19.96
CA ASP A 141 17.50 -11.96 19.19
C ASP A 141 18.16 -11.93 17.81
N ALA A 142 19.46 -12.19 17.72
CA ALA A 142 20.18 -12.25 16.45
C ALA A 142 19.66 -13.38 15.55
N ALA A 143 19.33 -14.54 16.13
CA ALA A 143 18.74 -15.65 15.38
C ALA A 143 17.33 -15.33 14.88
N ALA A 144 16.50 -14.67 15.70
CA ALA A 144 15.18 -14.21 15.30
C ALA A 144 15.25 -13.18 14.16
N GLU A 145 16.19 -12.24 14.23
CA GLU A 145 16.41 -11.24 13.20
C GLU A 145 16.91 -11.86 11.88
N MET A 146 17.88 -12.78 11.94
CA MET A 146 18.33 -13.50 10.74
C MET A 146 17.18 -14.29 10.09
N LYS A 147 16.34 -14.95 10.91
CA LYS A 147 15.17 -15.67 10.43
C LYS A 147 14.17 -14.72 9.74
N ALA A 148 13.91 -13.54 10.33
CA ALA A 148 13.02 -12.54 9.76
C ALA A 148 13.54 -11.97 8.44
N ASN A 149 14.81 -11.60 8.38
CA ASN A 149 15.43 -11.07 7.16
C ASN A 149 15.48 -12.14 6.05
N PHE A 150 15.81 -13.39 6.39
CA PHE A 150 15.80 -14.49 5.43
C PHE A 150 14.41 -14.74 4.85
N LEU A 151 13.37 -14.76 5.70
CA LEU A 151 11.99 -14.92 5.24
C LEU A 151 11.53 -13.72 4.41
N ALA A 152 11.93 -12.49 4.76
CA ALA A 152 11.69 -11.29 3.97
C ALA A 152 12.24 -11.41 2.55
N THR A 153 13.52 -11.75 2.41
CA THR A 153 14.16 -11.96 1.11
C THR A 153 13.49 -13.09 0.34
N MET A 154 13.29 -14.26 0.96
CA MET A 154 12.64 -15.40 0.31
C MET A 154 11.22 -15.07 -0.16
N SER A 155 10.45 -14.32 0.61
CA SER A 155 9.12 -13.92 0.18
C SER A 155 9.17 -12.96 -1.00
N HIS A 156 10.14 -12.05 -1.09
CA HIS A 156 10.30 -11.20 -2.28
C HIS A 156 10.70 -12.01 -3.52
N GLU A 157 11.61 -12.96 -3.35
CA GLU A 157 12.07 -13.87 -4.42
C GLU A 157 11.00 -14.85 -4.89
N ILE A 158 10.05 -15.24 -4.03
CA ILE A 158 8.92 -16.10 -4.40
C ILE A 158 7.72 -15.26 -4.90
N ARG A 159 7.49 -14.07 -4.34
CA ARG A 159 6.39 -13.19 -4.74
C ARG A 159 6.53 -12.75 -6.19
N THR A 160 7.72 -12.38 -6.62
CA THR A 160 7.98 -11.87 -7.98
C THR A 160 7.58 -12.86 -9.09
N PRO A 161 8.05 -14.13 -9.08
CA PRO A 161 7.60 -15.12 -10.07
C PRO A 161 6.12 -15.49 -9.89
N MET A 162 5.59 -15.51 -8.68
CA MET A 162 4.17 -15.81 -8.45
C MET A 162 3.22 -14.72 -8.95
N GLN A 163 3.60 -13.44 -8.82
CA GLN A 163 2.87 -12.32 -9.38
C GLN A 163 2.90 -12.33 -10.91
N ALA A 164 4.04 -12.71 -11.51
CA ALA A 164 4.15 -12.90 -12.96
C ALA A 164 3.24 -14.06 -13.44
N ILE A 165 3.22 -15.19 -12.74
CA ILE A 165 2.32 -16.32 -13.03
C ILE A 165 0.86 -15.90 -12.88
N TYR A 166 0.52 -15.16 -11.82
CA TYR A 166 -0.85 -14.67 -11.61
C TYR A 166 -1.29 -13.70 -12.73
N GLY A 167 -0.44 -12.76 -13.11
CA GLY A 167 -0.70 -11.84 -14.23
C GLY A 167 -0.85 -12.55 -15.57
N LEU A 168 -0.05 -13.60 -15.84
CA LEU A 168 -0.23 -14.45 -17.02
C LEU A 168 -1.58 -15.19 -17.01
N LEU A 169 -1.99 -15.72 -15.85
CA LEU A 169 -3.28 -16.36 -15.71
C LEU A 169 -4.45 -15.37 -15.85
N GLU A 170 -4.28 -14.10 -15.46
CA GLU A 170 -5.23 -13.03 -15.74
C GLU A 170 -5.38 -12.78 -17.24
N LEU A 171 -4.28 -12.63 -17.95
CA LEU A 171 -4.28 -12.45 -19.39
C LEU A 171 -4.95 -13.63 -20.11
N ILE A 172 -4.63 -14.87 -19.72
CA ILE A 172 -5.28 -16.07 -20.29
C ILE A 172 -6.80 -16.06 -20.00
N GLY A 173 -7.23 -15.54 -18.85
CA GLY A 173 -8.65 -15.39 -18.51
C GLY A 173 -9.39 -14.36 -19.37
N GLU A 174 -8.72 -13.26 -19.75
CA GLU A 174 -9.27 -12.18 -20.59
C GLU A 174 -9.42 -12.58 -22.06
N GLU A 175 -8.64 -13.54 -22.54
CA GLU A 175 -8.73 -14.12 -23.91
C GLU A 175 -10.00 -14.97 -24.14
N LYS A 176 -10.96 -14.96 -23.19
CA LYS A 176 -12.24 -15.70 -23.23
C LYS A 176 -12.07 -17.19 -23.61
N PRO A 177 -11.24 -17.95 -22.87
CA PRO A 177 -10.94 -19.33 -23.18
C PRO A 177 -12.18 -20.22 -23.05
N GLU A 178 -12.17 -21.37 -23.72
CA GLU A 178 -13.24 -22.37 -23.61
C GLU A 178 -13.46 -22.77 -22.13
N GLN A 179 -14.71 -23.10 -21.77
CA GLN A 179 -15.18 -23.32 -20.39
C GLN A 179 -14.25 -24.23 -19.55
N ARG A 180 -13.66 -25.26 -20.16
CA ARG A 180 -12.71 -26.17 -19.52
C ARG A 180 -11.41 -25.46 -19.12
N ILE A 181 -10.83 -24.69 -20.04
CA ILE A 181 -9.60 -23.93 -19.80
C ILE A 181 -9.87 -22.79 -18.82
N ARG A 182 -11.01 -22.09 -18.94
CA ARG A 182 -11.44 -21.07 -17.97
C ARG A 182 -11.49 -21.62 -16.55
N SER A 183 -12.08 -22.80 -16.37
CA SER A 183 -12.12 -23.47 -15.06
C SER A 183 -10.71 -23.80 -14.53
N MET A 184 -9.79 -24.24 -15.40
CA MET A 184 -8.39 -24.51 -15.02
C MET A 184 -7.64 -23.23 -14.64
N VAL A 185 -7.86 -22.15 -15.38
CA VAL A 185 -7.29 -20.81 -15.11
C VAL A 185 -7.80 -20.28 -13.79
N ASP A 186 -9.11 -20.37 -13.51
CA ASP A 186 -9.70 -19.92 -12.25
C ASP A 186 -9.13 -20.71 -11.05
N ILE A 187 -8.96 -22.02 -11.19
CA ILE A 187 -8.32 -22.87 -10.17
C ILE A 187 -6.85 -22.47 -9.96
N ALA A 188 -6.11 -22.23 -11.04
CA ALA A 188 -4.71 -21.82 -10.99
C ALA A 188 -4.55 -20.42 -10.37
N LYS A 189 -5.40 -19.45 -10.72
CA LYS A 189 -5.44 -18.10 -10.13
C LYS A 189 -5.73 -18.16 -8.64
N THR A 190 -6.73 -18.94 -8.24
CA THR A 190 -7.08 -19.15 -6.82
C THR A 190 -5.91 -19.76 -6.06
N SER A 191 -5.19 -20.71 -6.67
CA SER A 191 -4.02 -21.36 -6.06
C SER A 191 -2.82 -20.40 -5.95
N ALA A 192 -2.57 -19.58 -6.98
CA ALA A 192 -1.50 -18.60 -6.99
C ALA A 192 -1.75 -17.46 -5.99
N SER A 193 -2.97 -16.94 -5.92
CA SER A 193 -3.40 -15.97 -4.92
C SER A 193 -3.32 -16.56 -3.50
N GLY A 194 -3.76 -17.81 -3.31
CA GLY A 194 -3.60 -18.50 -2.03
C GLY A 194 -2.13 -18.63 -1.61
N LEU A 195 -1.21 -18.98 -2.51
CA LEU A 195 0.22 -19.06 -2.18
C LEU A 195 0.82 -17.69 -1.79
N LEU A 196 0.37 -16.61 -2.45
CA LEU A 196 0.77 -15.24 -2.08
C LEU A 196 0.29 -14.87 -0.67
N GLU A 197 -0.97 -15.20 -0.31
CA GLU A 197 -1.48 -15.03 1.06
C GLU A 197 -0.64 -15.81 2.09
N ILE A 198 -0.23 -17.05 1.76
CA ILE A 198 0.62 -17.87 2.65
C ILE A 198 1.99 -17.21 2.87
N LEU A 199 2.59 -16.65 1.82
CA LEU A 199 3.87 -15.96 1.92
C LEU A 199 3.74 -14.71 2.81
N ASP A 200 2.66 -13.95 2.65
CA ASP A 200 2.38 -12.78 3.46
C ASP A 200 2.16 -13.15 4.93
N ASP A 201 1.43 -14.24 5.22
CA ASP A 201 1.22 -14.79 6.56
C ASP A 201 2.55 -15.21 7.23
N ILE A 202 3.45 -15.86 6.49
CA ILE A 202 4.77 -16.26 6.98
C ILE A 202 5.65 -15.04 7.27
N LEU A 203 5.60 -14.02 6.41
CA LEU A 203 6.30 -12.77 6.62
C LEU A 203 5.81 -12.01 7.83
N ASP A 204 4.49 -11.89 7.98
CA ASP A 204 3.88 -11.22 9.14
C ASP A 204 4.32 -11.94 10.42
N MET A 205 4.24 -13.28 10.48
CA MET A 205 4.73 -14.05 11.63
C MET A 205 6.22 -13.78 11.92
N ALA A 206 7.07 -13.74 10.89
CA ALA A 206 8.50 -13.52 11.04
C ALA A 206 8.83 -12.10 11.54
N LYS A 207 8.14 -11.08 11.04
CA LYS A 207 8.28 -9.69 11.49
C LYS A 207 7.83 -9.51 12.92
N ILE A 208 6.75 -10.19 13.30
CA ILE A 208 6.23 -10.11 14.66
C ILE A 208 7.14 -10.83 15.67
N ASP A 209 7.68 -12.00 15.33
CA ASP A 209 8.66 -12.72 16.17
C ASP A 209 9.92 -11.89 16.43
N ALA A 210 10.31 -11.04 15.46
CA ALA A 210 11.45 -10.14 15.57
C ALA A 210 11.15 -8.79 16.26
N ASN A 211 9.93 -8.57 16.77
CA ASN A 211 9.47 -7.27 17.30
C ASN A 211 9.66 -6.09 16.30
N LYS A 212 9.60 -6.36 14.99
CA LYS A 212 9.77 -5.37 13.91
C LYS A 212 8.42 -4.94 13.28
N MET A 213 7.30 -5.27 13.92
CA MET A 213 5.97 -4.88 13.45
C MET A 213 5.50 -3.66 14.25
N ASP A 214 5.46 -2.51 13.58
CA ASP A 214 4.89 -1.27 14.12
C ASP A 214 3.39 -1.18 13.79
N LEU A 215 2.62 -0.60 14.71
CA LEU A 215 1.20 -0.31 14.51
C LEU A 215 1.04 1.14 14.05
N ASP A 216 0.41 1.33 12.90
CA ASP A 216 0.07 2.66 12.42
C ASP A 216 -1.32 3.06 12.93
N LEU A 217 -1.38 4.06 13.82
CA LEU A 217 -2.63 4.52 14.43
C LEU A 217 -3.31 5.56 13.53
N PHE A 218 -4.48 5.21 13.00
CA PHE A 218 -5.33 6.06 12.18
C PHE A 218 -6.74 6.17 12.76
N GLU A 219 -7.55 7.05 12.18
CA GLU A 219 -8.99 7.06 12.36
C GLU A 219 -9.61 5.84 11.65
N VAL A 220 -10.32 5.01 12.41
CA VAL A 220 -10.98 3.80 11.95
C VAL A 220 -12.49 3.96 12.09
N PRO A 221 -13.22 4.12 10.98
CA PRO A 221 -14.66 4.02 10.97
C PRO A 221 -15.07 2.55 11.15
N VAL A 222 -15.49 2.19 12.37
CA VAL A 222 -15.68 0.79 12.78
C VAL A 222 -16.75 0.08 11.93
N ARG A 223 -17.82 0.80 11.59
CA ARG A 223 -18.95 0.28 10.82
C ARG A 223 -18.56 -0.02 9.37
N THR A 224 -17.99 0.98 8.69
CA THR A 224 -17.49 0.80 7.31
C THR A 224 -16.42 -0.28 7.22
N LEU A 225 -15.55 -0.40 8.23
CA LEU A 225 -14.56 -1.48 8.30
C LEU A 225 -15.20 -2.88 8.34
N VAL A 226 -16.15 -3.11 9.26
CA VAL A 226 -16.83 -4.41 9.42
C VAL A 226 -17.62 -4.74 8.15
N ARG A 227 -18.40 -3.78 7.65
CA ARG A 227 -19.23 -3.99 6.46
C ARG A 227 -18.39 -4.25 5.21
N GLY A 228 -17.35 -3.45 4.98
CA GLY A 228 -16.39 -3.70 3.90
C GLY A 228 -15.63 -5.02 4.06
N THR A 229 -15.59 -5.62 5.23
CA THR A 229 -15.04 -6.97 5.42
C THR A 229 -16.05 -8.05 5.01
N LEU A 230 -17.32 -7.89 5.38
CA LEU A 230 -18.40 -8.80 4.97
C LEU A 230 -18.69 -8.74 3.47
N GLU A 231 -18.72 -7.56 2.87
CA GLU A 231 -18.92 -7.38 1.43
C GLU A 231 -17.83 -8.09 0.62
N ALA A 232 -16.56 -8.00 1.06
CA ALA A 232 -15.46 -8.72 0.42
C ALA A 232 -15.64 -10.26 0.49
N LEU A 233 -16.22 -10.77 1.57
CA LEU A 233 -16.49 -12.20 1.76
C LEU A 233 -17.78 -12.67 1.07
N SER A 234 -18.71 -11.78 0.76
CA SER A 234 -19.98 -12.11 0.08
C SER A 234 -19.78 -12.83 -1.26
N VAL A 235 -18.70 -12.52 -1.97
CA VAL A 235 -18.32 -13.19 -3.23
C VAL A 235 -18.06 -14.69 -3.00
N LYS A 236 -17.47 -15.05 -1.85
CA LYS A 236 -17.18 -16.45 -1.47
C LYS A 236 -18.42 -17.19 -0.93
N VAL A 237 -19.49 -16.46 -0.62
CA VAL A 237 -20.78 -17.01 -0.18
C VAL A 237 -21.66 -17.38 -1.38
N HIS A 238 -21.38 -16.88 -2.58
CA HIS A 238 -22.18 -17.14 -3.78
C HIS A 238 -22.32 -18.65 -4.04
N GLY A 239 -23.53 -19.19 -3.87
CA GLY A 239 -23.82 -20.63 -3.98
C GLY A 239 -23.91 -21.40 -2.65
N LYS A 240 -23.72 -20.75 -1.49
CA LYS A 240 -23.96 -21.31 -0.14
C LYS A 240 -25.17 -20.64 0.52
N ASP A 241 -25.92 -21.40 1.32
CA ASP A 241 -27.10 -20.93 2.07
C ASP A 241 -26.69 -20.36 3.45
N VAL A 242 -25.83 -19.34 3.42
CA VAL A 242 -25.24 -18.72 4.62
C VAL A 242 -25.47 -17.21 4.58
N ALA A 243 -26.16 -16.66 5.58
CA ALA A 243 -26.36 -15.22 5.73
C ALA A 243 -25.16 -14.56 6.45
N LEU A 244 -24.61 -13.50 5.88
CA LEU A 244 -23.64 -12.63 6.55
C LEU A 244 -24.38 -11.45 7.18
N ILE A 245 -24.17 -11.21 8.47
CA ILE A 245 -24.89 -10.18 9.24
C ILE A 245 -23.86 -9.32 9.98
N ASP A 246 -23.87 -8.01 9.77
CA ASP A 246 -23.24 -7.04 10.66
C ASP A 246 -24.21 -6.60 11.76
N ASP A 247 -23.76 -6.64 13.02
CA ASP A 247 -24.56 -6.26 14.18
C ASP A 247 -23.74 -5.37 15.12
N ILE A 248 -23.92 -4.05 15.05
CA ILE A 248 -23.05 -3.10 15.76
C ILE A 248 -23.88 -2.27 16.73
N ASP A 249 -23.57 -2.39 18.02
CA ASP A 249 -24.29 -1.72 19.10
C ASP A 249 -24.27 -0.18 18.94
N GLN A 250 -25.36 0.48 19.38
CA GLN A 250 -25.52 1.93 19.26
C GLN A 250 -24.50 2.74 20.07
N ASP A 251 -23.93 2.14 21.12
CA ASP A 251 -22.95 2.78 22.01
C ASP A 251 -21.50 2.64 21.51
N VAL A 252 -21.28 1.94 20.40
CA VAL A 252 -20.00 1.86 19.69
C VAL A 252 -19.78 3.16 18.92
N PRO A 253 -18.69 3.91 19.17
CA PRO A 253 -18.40 5.13 18.44
C PRO A 253 -18.28 4.91 16.94
N PHE A 254 -18.61 5.95 16.17
CA PHE A 254 -18.50 5.91 14.71
C PHE A 254 -17.05 5.78 14.27
N VAL A 255 -16.14 6.52 14.92
CA VAL A 255 -14.72 6.55 14.60
C VAL A 255 -13.90 6.31 15.87
N VAL A 256 -12.94 5.41 15.78
CA VAL A 256 -11.99 5.11 16.86
C VAL A 256 -10.55 5.18 16.35
N THR A 257 -9.57 5.25 17.25
CA THR A 257 -8.15 5.24 16.88
C THR A 257 -7.60 3.82 16.82
N GLY A 258 -6.96 3.42 15.72
CA GLY A 258 -6.40 2.08 15.56
C GLY A 258 -5.79 1.84 14.18
N ASP A 259 -5.31 0.62 13.92
CA ASP A 259 -4.78 0.24 12.61
C ASP A 259 -5.90 -0.44 11.78
N PRO A 260 -6.45 0.22 10.74
CA PRO A 260 -7.55 -0.33 9.94
C PRO A 260 -7.13 -1.55 9.12
N LYS A 261 -5.86 -1.65 8.69
CA LYS A 261 -5.38 -2.78 7.88
C LYS A 261 -5.32 -4.04 8.74
N ARG A 262 -4.77 -3.93 9.95
CA ARG A 262 -4.65 -5.06 10.88
C ARG A 262 -5.98 -5.47 11.47
N LEU A 263 -6.85 -4.52 11.79
CA LEU A 263 -8.22 -4.84 12.19
C LEU A 263 -8.99 -5.56 11.09
N ARG A 264 -8.90 -5.09 9.84
CA ARG A 264 -9.49 -5.78 8.68
C ARG A 264 -8.95 -7.20 8.55
N GLN A 265 -7.64 -7.40 8.70
CA GLN A 265 -6.98 -8.72 8.63
C GLN A 265 -7.52 -9.68 9.68
N ILE A 266 -7.69 -9.24 10.94
CA ILE A 266 -8.26 -10.06 12.01
C ILE A 266 -9.71 -10.44 11.67
N ILE A 267 -10.56 -9.47 11.28
CA ILE A 267 -11.97 -9.72 10.99
C ILE A 267 -12.12 -10.63 9.76
N MET A 268 -11.35 -10.41 8.70
CA MET A 268 -11.33 -11.27 7.50
C MET A 268 -10.95 -12.72 7.84
N ASN A 269 -9.91 -12.91 8.66
CA ASN A 269 -9.45 -14.25 9.05
C ASN A 269 -10.47 -15.00 9.90
N LEU A 270 -11.05 -14.35 10.90
CA LEU A 270 -12.05 -14.97 11.77
C LEU A 270 -13.35 -15.28 11.01
N THR A 271 -13.82 -14.34 10.18
CA THR A 271 -15.04 -14.51 9.38
C THR A 271 -14.85 -15.52 8.24
N GLY A 272 -13.66 -15.54 7.62
CA GLY A 272 -13.29 -16.54 6.63
C GLY A 272 -13.28 -17.95 7.21
N ASN A 273 -12.79 -18.11 8.46
CA ASN A 273 -12.88 -19.38 9.17
C ASN A 273 -14.35 -19.77 9.46
N ALA A 274 -15.17 -18.84 9.94
CA ALA A 274 -16.60 -19.07 10.15
C ALA A 274 -17.31 -19.58 8.87
N LEU A 275 -17.01 -18.96 7.72
CA LEU A 275 -17.58 -19.35 6.41
C LEU A 275 -17.09 -20.72 5.91
N LYS A 276 -15.89 -21.11 6.32
CA LYS A 276 -15.33 -22.42 5.99
C LYS A 276 -16.05 -23.56 6.71
N PHE A 277 -16.51 -23.32 7.94
CA PHE A 277 -17.08 -24.34 8.82
C PHE A 277 -18.61 -24.24 8.97
N THR A 278 -19.25 -23.31 8.27
CA THR A 278 -20.71 -23.14 8.20
C THR A 278 -21.20 -23.51 6.80
N ASP A 279 -21.95 -24.60 6.69
CA ASP A 279 -22.54 -25.04 5.43
C ASP A 279 -23.93 -24.41 5.17
N LYS A 280 -24.72 -24.19 6.23
CA LYS A 280 -26.02 -23.50 6.21
C LYS A 280 -26.23 -22.70 7.50
N GLY A 281 -26.91 -21.56 7.41
CA GLY A 281 -27.28 -20.75 8.58
C GLY A 281 -26.82 -19.30 8.46
N SER A 282 -26.22 -18.76 9.51
CA SER A 282 -25.72 -17.38 9.55
C SER A 282 -24.35 -17.25 10.20
N ILE A 283 -23.65 -16.19 9.81
CA ILE A 283 -22.43 -15.70 10.43
C ILE A 283 -22.67 -14.23 10.78
N THR A 284 -22.56 -13.91 12.06
CA THR A 284 -22.80 -12.56 12.59
C THR A 284 -21.50 -11.96 13.11
N VAL A 285 -21.14 -10.77 12.63
CA VAL A 285 -20.06 -9.97 13.21
C VAL A 285 -20.69 -8.93 14.11
N HIS A 286 -20.68 -9.22 15.41
CA HIS A 286 -21.21 -8.37 16.46
C HIS A 286 -20.11 -7.47 17.06
N VAL A 287 -20.37 -6.17 17.20
CA VAL A 287 -19.40 -5.24 17.82
C VAL A 287 -20.07 -4.47 18.94
N LYS A 288 -19.44 -4.49 20.12
CA LYS A 288 -19.95 -3.86 21.35
C LYS A 288 -18.84 -3.23 22.18
N ARG A 289 -19.23 -2.36 23.12
CA ARG A 289 -18.31 -1.79 24.11
C ARG A 289 -18.05 -2.77 25.27
N ALA A 290 -16.78 -3.03 25.58
CA ALA A 290 -16.38 -3.88 26.71
C ALA A 290 -15.98 -3.04 27.95
N GLY A 291 -16.91 -2.83 28.88
CA GLY A 291 -16.64 -2.37 30.26
C GLY A 291 -16.44 -0.85 30.49
N LYS A 292 -16.48 -0.45 31.78
CA LYS A 292 -16.16 0.91 32.27
C LYS A 292 -14.71 0.95 32.78
N ALA A 293 -13.97 1.99 32.41
CA ALA A 293 -12.53 2.14 32.58
C ALA A 293 -11.98 1.88 34.00
N LYS A 294 -10.85 1.17 34.09
CA LYS A 294 -9.90 1.35 35.21
C LYS A 294 -9.12 2.64 34.95
N LYS A 295 -9.01 3.49 35.97
CA LYS A 295 -8.58 4.92 35.98
C LYS A 295 -7.22 5.30 35.34
N ALA A 296 -6.55 4.44 34.57
CA ALA A 296 -5.17 4.68 34.12
C ALA A 296 -4.88 4.36 32.64
N SER A 297 -5.88 4.12 31.77
CA SER A 297 -5.65 3.82 30.34
C SER A 297 -6.78 4.38 29.46
N PRO A 298 -6.57 4.55 28.14
CA PRO A 298 -7.46 5.29 27.25
C PRO A 298 -8.88 4.71 27.26
N ASN A 299 -9.87 5.61 27.26
CA ASN A 299 -11.20 5.42 27.89
C ASN A 299 -12.22 4.52 27.15
N LEU A 300 -11.80 3.65 26.23
CA LEU A 300 -12.71 2.78 25.47
C LEU A 300 -12.07 1.41 25.16
N ARG A 301 -12.85 0.34 25.33
CA ARG A 301 -12.53 -0.99 24.78
C ARG A 301 -13.65 -1.41 23.87
N LEU A 302 -13.31 -1.85 22.67
CA LEU A 302 -14.26 -2.47 21.74
C LEU A 302 -14.03 -3.97 21.71
N ARG A 303 -15.14 -4.70 21.71
CA ARG A 303 -15.19 -6.16 21.57
C ARG A 303 -15.86 -6.50 20.26
N PHE A 304 -15.18 -7.30 19.47
CA PHE A 304 -15.66 -7.85 18.21
C PHE A 304 -15.92 -9.33 18.43
N GLU A 305 -17.10 -9.81 18.04
CA GLU A 305 -17.56 -11.19 18.19
C GLU A 305 -18.01 -11.71 16.82
N ILE A 306 -17.36 -12.75 16.31
CA ILE A 306 -17.73 -13.43 15.08
C ILE A 306 -18.42 -14.72 15.48
N THR A 307 -19.73 -14.78 15.32
CA THR A 307 -20.56 -15.92 15.69
C THR A 307 -21.05 -16.66 14.47
N ASP A 308 -20.69 -17.94 14.37
CA ASP A 308 -21.11 -18.85 13.33
C ASP A 308 -22.09 -19.90 13.87
N THR A 309 -22.91 -20.46 12.98
CA THR A 309 -23.88 -21.53 13.27
C THR A 309 -23.38 -22.90 12.77
N GLY A 310 -22.08 -23.04 12.56
CA GLY A 310 -21.43 -24.19 11.97
C GLY A 310 -21.28 -25.38 12.92
N ILE A 311 -20.35 -26.28 12.58
CA ILE A 311 -20.15 -27.56 13.27
C ILE A 311 -19.75 -27.43 14.75
N GLY A 312 -19.24 -26.27 15.17
CA GLY A 312 -18.68 -26.07 16.50
C GLY A 312 -17.46 -26.96 16.80
N MET A 313 -16.88 -26.81 17.98
CA MET A 313 -15.62 -27.46 18.37
C MET A 313 -15.67 -27.97 19.82
N SER A 314 -14.88 -29.00 20.12
CA SER A 314 -14.69 -29.48 21.50
C SER A 314 -13.76 -28.57 22.29
N GLU A 315 -13.80 -28.67 23.63
CA GLU A 315 -12.97 -27.87 24.53
C GLU A 315 -11.45 -28.12 24.31
N GLU A 316 -11.08 -29.36 23.99
CA GLU A 316 -9.69 -29.75 23.67
C GLU A 316 -9.16 -29.12 22.37
N VAL A 317 -10.04 -28.88 21.41
CA VAL A 317 -9.70 -28.16 20.16
C VAL A 317 -9.59 -26.68 20.48
N CYS A 318 -10.57 -26.10 21.21
CA CYS A 318 -10.56 -24.69 21.60
C CYS A 318 -9.26 -24.27 22.31
N ALA A 319 -8.72 -25.13 23.19
CA ALA A 319 -7.48 -24.87 23.91
C ALA A 319 -6.21 -24.78 23.03
N ARG A 320 -6.24 -25.38 21.83
CA ARG A 320 -5.07 -25.51 20.93
C ARG A 320 -5.14 -24.63 19.67
N LEU A 321 -6.31 -24.08 19.33
CA LEU A 321 -6.56 -23.33 18.09
C LEU A 321 -5.63 -22.13 17.83
N PHE A 322 -5.19 -21.44 18.88
CA PHE A 322 -4.30 -20.28 18.75
C PHE A 322 -2.81 -20.64 18.75
N GLN A 323 -2.45 -21.93 18.79
CA GLN A 323 -1.07 -22.37 18.63
C GLN A 323 -0.69 -22.39 17.13
N PRO A 324 0.51 -21.92 16.76
CA PRO A 324 0.97 -21.97 15.36
C PRO A 324 0.92 -23.40 14.81
N PHE A 325 0.43 -23.55 13.57
CA PHE A 325 0.34 -24.83 12.87
C PHE A 325 -0.61 -25.87 13.50
N SER A 326 -1.50 -25.45 14.40
CA SER A 326 -2.53 -26.33 14.94
C SER A 326 -3.70 -26.46 13.94
N GLN A 327 -3.97 -27.68 13.48
CA GLN A 327 -5.17 -28.02 12.70
C GLN A 327 -6.09 -28.91 13.57
N ALA A 328 -7.40 -28.67 13.49
CA ALA A 328 -8.39 -29.39 14.30
C ALA A 328 -8.51 -30.89 13.93
N ASP A 329 -8.17 -31.27 12.69
CA ASP A 329 -8.19 -32.65 12.20
C ASP A 329 -6.80 -33.07 11.68
N ASN A 330 -6.15 -34.03 12.35
CA ASN A 330 -4.99 -34.76 11.82
C ASN A 330 -5.40 -35.83 10.77
N SER A 331 -6.68 -35.91 10.40
CA SER A 331 -7.15 -36.85 9.39
C SER A 331 -6.98 -36.25 7.99
N THR A 332 -6.43 -37.03 7.07
CA THR A 332 -6.12 -36.72 5.66
C THR A 332 -7.35 -36.43 4.78
N SER A 333 -8.46 -35.98 5.36
CA SER A 333 -9.66 -35.54 4.66
C SER A 333 -9.46 -34.13 4.10
N ARG A 334 -9.14 -34.07 2.82
CA ARG A 334 -8.85 -32.88 2.00
C ARG A 334 -10.03 -31.91 1.81
N LYS A 335 -10.99 -31.84 2.74
CA LYS A 335 -12.22 -31.03 2.59
C LYS A 335 -12.11 -29.62 3.20
N TYR A 336 -11.23 -29.40 4.18
CA TYR A 336 -11.12 -28.12 4.91
C TYR A 336 -9.66 -27.70 5.21
N GLY A 337 -8.74 -27.81 4.24
CA GLY A 337 -7.33 -27.44 4.40
C GLY A 337 -7.10 -25.92 4.53
N GLY A 338 -6.26 -25.51 5.48
CA GLY A 338 -5.80 -24.12 5.68
C GLY A 338 -4.43 -24.12 6.37
N THR A 339 -3.68 -23.02 6.31
CA THR A 339 -2.27 -22.97 6.77
C THR A 339 -2.07 -23.21 8.26
N GLY A 340 -3.12 -23.06 9.07
CA GLY A 340 -3.03 -23.11 10.53
C GLY A 340 -2.28 -21.92 11.13
N LEU A 341 -1.98 -20.88 10.32
CA LEU A 341 -1.26 -19.68 10.74
C LEU A 341 -2.21 -18.51 11.05
N GLY A 342 -3.34 -18.41 10.36
CA GLY A 342 -4.25 -17.27 10.47
C GLY A 342 -4.73 -16.97 11.90
N LEU A 343 -5.06 -17.98 12.71
CA LEU A 343 -5.48 -17.79 14.10
C LEU A 343 -4.32 -17.38 15.02
N SER A 344 -3.12 -17.92 14.81
CA SER A 344 -1.92 -17.48 15.55
C SER A 344 -1.52 -16.04 15.22
N ILE A 345 -1.68 -15.63 13.96
CA ILE A 345 -1.45 -14.24 13.51
C ILE A 345 -2.48 -13.32 14.17
N CYS A 346 -3.78 -13.69 14.16
CA CYS A 346 -4.82 -12.90 14.84
C CYS A 346 -4.51 -12.68 16.31
N ARG A 347 -4.11 -13.74 17.03
CA ARG A 347 -3.72 -13.62 18.44
C ARG A 347 -2.59 -12.64 18.64
N ARG A 348 -1.54 -12.76 17.84
CA ARG A 348 -0.35 -11.94 18.00
C ARG A 348 -0.60 -10.47 17.60
N LEU A 349 -1.42 -10.22 16.59
CA LEU A 349 -1.87 -8.86 16.25
C LEU A 349 -2.71 -8.23 17.37
N VAL A 350 -3.60 -9.00 18.00
CA VAL A 350 -4.38 -8.54 19.15
C VAL A 350 -3.48 -8.26 20.36
N ASP A 351 -2.50 -9.13 20.63
CA ASP A 351 -1.49 -8.91 21.68
C ASP A 351 -0.69 -7.61 21.44
N LEU A 352 -0.27 -7.36 20.19
CA LEU A 352 0.42 -6.11 19.79
C LEU A 352 -0.48 -4.88 19.99
N MET A 353 -1.78 -5.01 19.73
CA MET A 353 -2.78 -3.96 19.99
C MET A 353 -3.11 -3.78 21.49
N GLY A 354 -2.49 -4.56 22.39
CA GLY A 354 -2.74 -4.51 23.82
C GLY A 354 -4.12 -5.08 24.22
N GLY A 355 -4.65 -5.96 23.38
CA GLY A 355 -5.96 -6.57 23.50
C GLY A 355 -5.94 -8.02 23.99
N ASP A 356 -7.11 -8.65 23.95
CA ASP A 356 -7.33 -10.06 24.34
C ASP A 356 -8.15 -10.78 23.25
N ILE A 357 -7.83 -12.03 22.90
CA ILE A 357 -8.58 -12.85 21.94
C ILE A 357 -9.02 -14.18 22.57
N GLY A 358 -10.16 -14.71 22.16
CA GLY A 358 -10.67 -15.99 22.62
C GLY A 358 -11.72 -16.62 21.72
N VAL A 359 -12.21 -17.78 22.14
CA VAL A 359 -13.24 -18.54 21.43
C VAL A 359 -14.15 -19.25 22.43
N ASN A 360 -15.45 -19.24 22.15
CA ASN A 360 -16.46 -19.99 22.86
C ASN A 360 -17.17 -20.88 21.83
N SER A 361 -17.10 -22.19 21.96
CA SER A 361 -17.68 -23.12 20.98
C SER A 361 -18.19 -24.39 21.65
N ALA A 362 -19.21 -25.01 21.07
CA ALA A 362 -19.70 -26.31 21.48
C ALA A 362 -20.08 -27.14 20.24
N PRO A 363 -19.81 -28.46 20.21
CA PRO A 363 -20.12 -29.29 19.05
C PRO A 363 -21.61 -29.20 18.66
N GLY A 364 -21.88 -28.94 17.39
CA GLY A 364 -23.21 -28.81 16.80
C GLY A 364 -23.97 -27.52 17.13
N LYS A 365 -23.36 -26.56 17.84
CA LYS A 365 -23.97 -25.27 18.20
C LYS A 365 -23.30 -24.04 17.57
N GLY A 366 -22.29 -24.25 16.73
CA GLY A 366 -21.47 -23.18 16.17
C GLY A 366 -20.39 -22.67 17.11
N SER A 367 -19.73 -21.57 16.73
CA SER A 367 -18.63 -20.96 17.49
C SER A 367 -18.75 -19.45 17.53
N THR A 368 -18.32 -18.86 18.64
CA THR A 368 -18.14 -17.41 18.79
C THR A 368 -16.67 -17.13 19.04
N PHE A 369 -15.97 -16.67 18.01
CA PHE A 369 -14.63 -16.10 18.15
C PHE A 369 -14.76 -14.64 18.59
N TRP A 370 -13.92 -14.19 19.50
CA TRP A 370 -13.99 -12.81 19.97
C TRP A 370 -12.60 -12.22 20.18
N PHE A 371 -12.47 -10.92 19.97
CA PHE A 371 -11.30 -10.17 20.39
C PHE A 371 -11.70 -8.80 20.95
N GLU A 372 -10.90 -8.30 21.88
CA GLU A 372 -11.05 -7.00 22.52
C GLU A 372 -9.81 -6.17 22.27
N ILE A 373 -9.98 -4.89 21.90
CA ILE A 373 -8.87 -3.95 21.77
C ILE A 373 -9.12 -2.68 22.58
N PRO A 374 -8.10 -2.15 23.29
CA PRO A 374 -8.15 -0.80 23.82
C PRO A 374 -8.10 0.20 22.67
N THR A 375 -8.93 1.22 22.73
CA THR A 375 -8.98 2.28 21.73
C THR A 375 -9.47 3.59 22.35
N THR A 376 -9.54 4.64 21.55
CA THR A 376 -10.11 5.93 21.93
C THR A 376 -11.17 6.33 20.94
N GLU A 377 -12.30 6.81 21.44
CA GLU A 377 -13.28 7.50 20.61
C GLU A 377 -12.65 8.77 20.06
N VAL A 378 -12.76 8.95 18.76
CA VAL A 378 -12.35 10.20 18.12
C VAL A 378 -13.57 11.12 18.12
N ASP A 379 -13.50 12.21 18.89
CA ASP A 379 -14.57 13.19 18.92
C ASP A 379 -14.67 13.87 17.54
N THR A 380 -15.79 13.61 16.86
CA THR A 380 -16.02 14.14 15.52
C THR A 380 -16.50 15.59 15.53
N THR A 381 -16.78 16.18 16.69
CA THR A 381 -17.26 17.55 16.85
C THR A 381 -16.14 18.56 17.09
N ILE A 382 -14.94 18.09 17.44
CA ILE A 382 -13.75 18.95 17.54
C ILE A 382 -13.26 19.21 16.12
N MET A 383 -13.41 20.45 15.65
CA MET A 383 -12.69 20.95 14.47
C MET A 383 -11.20 20.77 14.72
N SER A 384 -10.58 19.73 14.18
CA SER A 384 -9.12 19.69 14.10
C SER A 384 -8.69 20.72 13.06
N ALA A 385 -7.70 21.55 13.42
CA ALA A 385 -7.15 22.57 12.54
C ALA A 385 -6.55 22.01 11.23
N ASP A 386 -6.42 20.67 11.13
CA ASP A 386 -5.81 19.95 10.02
C ASP A 386 -6.84 19.29 9.06
N LEU A 387 -8.16 19.41 9.31
CA LEU A 387 -9.17 18.90 8.37
C LEU A 387 -9.34 19.86 7.18
N PRO A 388 -9.57 19.33 5.96
CA PRO A 388 -9.85 20.17 4.80
C PRO A 388 -11.17 20.91 5.00
N SER A 389 -11.15 22.24 4.90
CA SER A 389 -12.38 23.03 4.84
C SER A 389 -13.14 22.73 3.54
N LEU A 390 -14.39 22.30 3.68
CA LEU A 390 -15.34 22.05 2.60
C LEU A 390 -16.50 23.05 2.62
N GLU A 391 -16.31 24.20 3.28
CA GLU A 391 -17.33 25.24 3.38
C GLU A 391 -17.74 25.73 1.97
N GLY A 392 -19.04 25.72 1.71
CA GLY A 392 -19.60 26.09 0.41
C GLY A 392 -19.64 24.98 -0.63
N ILE A 393 -19.03 23.81 -0.38
CA ILE A 393 -19.08 22.66 -1.29
C ILE A 393 -20.37 21.87 -1.08
N SER A 394 -21.10 21.62 -2.16
CA SER A 394 -22.29 20.76 -2.22
C SER A 394 -21.93 19.37 -2.73
N VAL A 395 -22.32 18.33 -1.97
CA VAL A 395 -21.96 16.94 -2.26
C VAL A 395 -23.20 16.08 -2.40
N LEU A 396 -23.26 15.28 -3.46
CA LEU A 396 -24.20 14.18 -3.60
C LEU A 396 -23.54 12.89 -3.11
N SER A 397 -24.18 12.15 -2.21
CA SER A 397 -23.74 10.82 -1.79
C SER A 397 -24.75 9.78 -2.28
N VAL A 398 -24.29 8.84 -3.10
CA VAL A 398 -25.11 7.72 -3.59
C VAL A 398 -24.57 6.45 -2.94
N GLU A 399 -25.24 6.01 -1.88
CA GLU A 399 -24.81 4.90 -1.02
C GLU A 399 -26.05 4.14 -0.53
N ASP A 400 -26.11 2.84 -0.83
CA ASP A 400 -27.27 2.00 -0.55
C ASP A 400 -27.55 1.81 0.94
N HIS A 401 -26.52 2.01 1.75
CA HIS A 401 -26.56 1.67 3.16
C HIS A 401 -26.94 2.84 4.05
N PRO A 402 -27.99 2.70 4.87
CA PRO A 402 -28.42 3.77 5.77
C PRO A 402 -27.35 4.23 6.77
N GLN A 403 -26.44 3.35 7.21
CA GLN A 403 -25.36 3.74 8.14
C GLN A 403 -24.16 4.34 7.41
N GLY A 404 -23.79 3.81 6.23
CA GLY A 404 -22.70 4.35 5.41
C GLY A 404 -23.02 5.75 4.93
N ALA A 405 -24.25 5.95 4.47
CA ALA A 405 -24.80 7.25 4.11
C ALA A 405 -24.70 8.26 5.28
N LYS A 406 -25.13 7.87 6.49
CA LYS A 406 -25.03 8.72 7.69
C LYS A 406 -23.59 9.07 8.03
N GLU A 407 -22.65 8.14 7.87
CA GLU A 407 -21.23 8.37 8.14
C GLU A 407 -20.60 9.36 7.17
N ILE A 408 -20.87 9.21 5.87
CA ILE A 408 -20.42 10.13 4.81
C ILE A 408 -21.00 11.52 5.07
N VAL A 409 -22.32 11.61 5.29
CA VAL A 409 -23.01 12.87 5.59
C VAL A 409 -22.43 13.54 6.82
N ARG A 410 -22.27 12.82 7.94
CA ARG A 410 -21.75 13.39 9.19
C ARG A 410 -20.30 13.84 9.05
N SER A 411 -19.47 13.06 8.36
CA SER A 411 -18.04 13.37 8.18
C SER A 411 -17.86 14.62 7.32
N LEU A 412 -18.50 14.67 6.15
CA LEU A 412 -18.40 15.80 5.22
C LEU A 412 -19.10 17.06 5.77
N ALA A 413 -20.26 16.93 6.42
CA ALA A 413 -20.95 18.06 7.06
C ALA A 413 -20.13 18.65 8.22
N SER A 414 -19.40 17.82 8.99
CA SER A 414 -18.49 18.31 10.03
C SER A 414 -17.33 19.16 9.49
N MET A 415 -17.02 19.02 8.20
CA MET A 415 -16.02 19.82 7.47
C MET A 415 -16.62 21.02 6.71
N GLY A 416 -17.93 21.28 6.84
CA GLY A 416 -18.62 22.44 6.25
C GLY A 416 -19.35 22.18 4.92
N ALA A 417 -19.34 20.94 4.40
CA ALA A 417 -20.03 20.60 3.15
C ALA A 417 -21.56 20.48 3.34
N LYS A 418 -22.32 20.83 2.30
CA LYS A 418 -23.76 20.54 2.20
C LYS A 418 -23.98 19.21 1.51
N VAL A 419 -24.30 18.16 2.26
CA VAL A 419 -24.44 16.81 1.71
C VAL A 419 -25.90 16.41 1.57
N GLU A 420 -26.28 15.95 0.38
CA GLU A 420 -27.55 15.26 0.11
C GLU A 420 -27.23 13.79 -0.19
N SER A 421 -27.97 12.85 0.40
CA SER A 421 -27.69 11.42 0.26
C SER A 421 -28.93 10.67 -0.25
N CYS A 422 -28.70 9.70 -1.13
CA CYS A 422 -29.73 8.84 -1.71
C CYS A 422 -29.25 7.38 -1.78
N PRO A 423 -30.16 6.40 -1.70
CA PRO A 423 -29.82 4.97 -1.62
C PRO A 423 -29.75 4.24 -2.96
N THR A 424 -30.17 4.86 -4.07
CA THR A 424 -30.31 4.16 -5.36
C THR A 424 -29.67 4.93 -6.50
N TYR A 425 -29.29 4.18 -7.54
CA TYR A 425 -28.81 4.69 -8.82
C TYR A 425 -29.81 5.71 -9.41
N LYS A 426 -31.09 5.32 -9.46
CA LYS A 426 -32.14 6.15 -10.09
C LYS A 426 -32.36 7.47 -9.36
N GLU A 427 -32.40 7.44 -8.02
CA GLU A 427 -32.54 8.66 -7.23
C GLU A 427 -31.32 9.57 -7.37
N GLY A 428 -30.11 9.00 -7.40
CA GLY A 428 -28.89 9.75 -7.66
C GLY A 428 -28.94 10.48 -9.00
N LEU A 429 -29.36 9.78 -10.06
CA LEU A 429 -29.50 10.36 -11.40
C LEU A 429 -30.58 11.45 -11.46
N GLU A 430 -31.74 11.24 -10.81
CA GLU A 430 -32.79 12.26 -10.74
C GLU A 430 -32.32 13.53 -10.02
N LEU A 431 -31.56 13.40 -8.93
CA LEU A 431 -31.04 14.54 -8.18
C LEU A 431 -30.05 15.36 -9.01
N VAL A 432 -29.13 14.70 -9.73
CA VAL A 432 -28.16 15.35 -10.64
C VAL A 432 -28.87 16.11 -11.77
N LYS A 433 -29.98 15.56 -12.28
CA LYS A 433 -30.81 16.24 -13.30
C LYS A 433 -31.52 17.47 -12.73
N ARG A 434 -32.07 17.37 -11.51
CA ARG A 434 -32.82 18.45 -10.87
C ARG A 434 -31.96 19.65 -10.47
N ARG A 435 -30.74 19.42 -9.96
CA ARG A 435 -29.85 20.51 -9.53
C ARG A 435 -28.37 20.12 -9.65
N PRO A 436 -27.47 21.10 -9.84
CA PRO A 436 -26.04 20.83 -9.81
C PRO A 436 -25.54 20.57 -8.39
N PHE A 437 -24.46 19.79 -8.31
CA PHE A 437 -23.64 19.57 -7.13
C PHE A 437 -22.18 19.79 -7.52
N ASP A 438 -21.32 20.11 -6.55
CA ASP A 438 -19.89 20.29 -6.81
C ASP A 438 -19.18 18.94 -6.94
N VAL A 439 -19.59 17.94 -6.13
CA VAL A 439 -19.00 16.59 -6.12
C VAL A 439 -20.06 15.51 -5.93
N ALA A 440 -19.94 14.35 -6.57
CA ALA A 440 -20.62 13.12 -6.16
C ALA A 440 -19.65 12.08 -5.61
N VAL A 441 -20.04 11.47 -4.49
CA VAL A 441 -19.44 10.26 -3.92
C VAL A 441 -20.39 9.10 -4.20
N ILE A 442 -19.98 8.19 -5.08
CA ILE A 442 -20.83 7.12 -5.61
C ILE A 442 -20.24 5.77 -5.20
N ASP A 443 -21.05 4.95 -4.54
CA ASP A 443 -20.70 3.56 -4.24
C ASP A 443 -20.62 2.71 -5.51
N GLN A 444 -19.71 1.73 -5.55
CA GLN A 444 -19.58 0.83 -6.69
C GLN A 444 -20.82 -0.07 -6.85
N GLY A 445 -21.32 -0.61 -5.74
CA GLY A 445 -22.51 -1.48 -5.73
C GLY A 445 -23.73 -0.69 -5.32
N LEU A 446 -24.70 -0.55 -6.22
CA LEU A 446 -26.01 0.02 -5.90
C LEU A 446 -27.10 -1.05 -6.12
N PRO A 447 -28.23 -0.98 -5.40
CA PRO A 447 -29.27 -2.02 -5.45
C PRO A 447 -29.93 -2.17 -6.83
N ASP A 448 -29.85 -1.14 -7.67
CA ASP A 448 -30.50 -1.03 -8.97
C ASP A 448 -29.52 -0.80 -10.13
N GLY A 449 -28.20 -0.90 -9.92
CA GLY A 449 -27.19 -0.73 -10.97
C GLY A 449 -25.74 -0.72 -10.47
N LEU A 450 -24.80 -0.47 -11.38
CA LEU A 450 -23.39 -0.26 -11.04
C LEU A 450 -23.09 1.24 -10.92
N GLY A 451 -22.34 1.62 -9.90
CA GLY A 451 -21.93 3.02 -9.72
C GLY A 451 -21.05 3.56 -10.85
N LEU A 452 -20.32 2.69 -11.56
CA LEU A 452 -19.56 3.09 -12.75
C LEU A 452 -20.46 3.60 -13.88
N ASP A 453 -21.62 2.97 -14.07
CA ASP A 453 -22.59 3.42 -15.07
C ASP A 453 -23.22 4.74 -14.66
N LEU A 454 -23.46 4.94 -13.35
CA LEU A 454 -23.95 6.22 -12.82
C LEU A 454 -22.91 7.31 -13.04
N ILE A 455 -21.64 7.02 -12.80
CA ILE A 455 -20.52 7.94 -13.06
C ILE A 455 -20.52 8.36 -14.54
N ARG A 456 -20.71 7.43 -15.49
CA ARG A 456 -20.77 7.75 -16.93
C ARG A 456 -21.95 8.65 -17.27
N GLU A 457 -23.15 8.32 -16.79
CA GLU A 457 -24.33 9.15 -17.05
C GLU A 457 -24.26 10.53 -16.38
N VAL A 458 -23.69 10.61 -15.18
CA VAL A 458 -23.45 11.89 -14.51
C VAL A 458 -22.41 12.71 -15.27
N MET A 459 -21.37 12.10 -15.85
CA MET A 459 -20.42 12.82 -16.74
C MET A 459 -21.10 13.36 -17.99
N ASP A 460 -22.06 12.63 -18.56
CA ASP A 460 -22.80 13.09 -19.74
C ASP A 460 -23.73 14.27 -19.40
N ILE A 461 -24.38 14.25 -18.24
CA ILE A 461 -25.33 15.30 -17.80
C ILE A 461 -24.61 16.51 -17.19
N ARG A 462 -23.53 16.28 -16.42
CA ARG A 462 -22.78 17.27 -15.65
C ARG A 462 -21.26 17.01 -15.75
N PRO A 463 -20.64 17.27 -16.91
CA PRO A 463 -19.23 16.95 -17.17
C PRO A 463 -18.22 17.65 -16.25
N TYR A 464 -18.64 18.73 -15.58
CA TYR A 464 -17.81 19.52 -14.68
C TYR A 464 -17.89 19.07 -13.22
N MET A 465 -18.87 18.25 -12.86
CA MET A 465 -19.06 17.79 -11.48
C MET A 465 -17.91 16.88 -11.07
N GLY A 466 -17.33 17.11 -9.90
CA GLY A 466 -16.29 16.25 -9.36
C GLY A 466 -16.86 14.85 -9.06
N LEU A 467 -16.17 13.79 -9.46
CA LEU A 467 -16.67 12.42 -9.25
C LEU A 467 -15.69 11.61 -8.42
N ILE A 468 -16.24 10.89 -7.44
CA ILE A 468 -15.52 9.99 -6.56
C ILE A 468 -16.21 8.63 -6.59
N MET A 469 -15.48 7.59 -6.99
CA MET A 469 -15.90 6.20 -6.81
C MET A 469 -15.43 5.74 -5.43
N TYR A 470 -16.37 5.36 -4.56
CA TYR A 470 -16.08 4.86 -3.21
C TYR A 470 -16.31 3.35 -3.16
N THR A 471 -15.26 2.54 -3.03
CA THR A 471 -15.35 1.07 -3.19
C THR A 471 -14.54 0.30 -2.15
N VAL A 472 -14.95 -0.93 -1.85
CA VAL A 472 -14.24 -1.88 -0.99
C VAL A 472 -13.12 -2.64 -1.72
N ARG A 473 -13.17 -2.70 -3.06
CA ARG A 473 -12.18 -3.42 -3.86
C ARG A 473 -10.93 -2.56 -4.02
N ASP A 474 -9.76 -3.19 -4.13
CA ASP A 474 -8.52 -2.52 -4.55
C ASP A 474 -8.15 -3.08 -5.92
N ASP A 475 -8.86 -2.61 -6.94
CA ASP A 475 -8.74 -3.10 -8.32
C ASP A 475 -7.92 -2.08 -9.13
N ILE A 476 -6.66 -2.43 -9.40
CA ILE A 476 -5.69 -1.60 -10.10
C ILE A 476 -6.18 -1.28 -11.53
N GLY A 477 -6.88 -2.21 -12.19
CA GLY A 477 -7.43 -2.00 -13.52
C GLY A 477 -8.57 -0.97 -13.51
N MET A 478 -9.49 -1.09 -12.57
CA MET A 478 -10.60 -0.15 -12.38
C MET A 478 -10.10 1.24 -11.96
N GLN A 479 -9.10 1.30 -11.09
CA GLN A 479 -8.45 2.55 -10.70
C GLN A 479 -7.88 3.28 -11.91
N HIS A 480 -7.21 2.57 -12.82
CA HIS A 480 -6.67 3.15 -14.05
C HIS A 480 -7.77 3.68 -14.98
N THR A 481 -8.86 2.91 -15.17
CA THR A 481 -10.01 3.35 -15.98
C THR A 481 -10.69 4.58 -15.40
N LEU A 482 -10.89 4.64 -14.08
CA LEU A 482 -11.55 5.78 -13.43
C LEU A 482 -10.66 7.03 -13.44
N GLN A 483 -9.34 6.87 -13.25
CA GLN A 483 -8.40 7.98 -13.32
C GLN A 483 -8.27 8.56 -14.73
N SER A 484 -8.32 7.73 -15.78
CA SER A 484 -8.33 8.21 -17.17
C SER A 484 -9.61 8.98 -17.52
N LEU A 485 -10.70 8.69 -16.83
CA LEU A 485 -11.97 9.45 -16.87
C LEU A 485 -11.96 10.70 -15.97
N GLY A 486 -10.89 10.93 -15.20
CA GLY A 486 -10.80 12.07 -14.28
C GLY A 486 -11.53 11.88 -12.94
N VAL A 487 -12.05 10.67 -12.70
CA VAL A 487 -12.75 10.28 -11.47
C VAL A 487 -11.74 9.92 -10.38
N THR A 488 -11.94 10.45 -9.18
CA THR A 488 -11.12 10.11 -8.02
C THR A 488 -11.53 8.74 -7.49
N TYR A 489 -10.55 7.86 -7.26
CA TYR A 489 -10.76 6.54 -6.68
C TYR A 489 -10.52 6.59 -5.17
N LEU A 490 -11.45 6.08 -4.36
CA LEU A 490 -11.32 6.05 -2.91
C LEU A 490 -11.72 4.68 -2.34
N ALA A 491 -10.83 4.06 -1.57
CA ALA A 491 -11.07 2.76 -0.95
C ALA A 491 -11.81 2.88 0.41
N LYS A 492 -12.75 1.97 0.68
CA LYS A 492 -13.49 1.80 1.95
C LYS A 492 -12.68 0.93 2.93
N PRO A 493 -12.61 1.25 4.23
CA PRO A 493 -13.00 2.52 4.85
C PRO A 493 -11.94 3.60 4.58
N ALA A 494 -12.38 4.78 4.14
CA ALA A 494 -11.53 5.96 4.12
C ALA A 494 -11.56 6.68 5.47
N SER A 495 -10.44 7.28 5.88
CA SER A 495 -10.42 8.21 7.02
C SER A 495 -11.18 9.49 6.67
N ARG A 496 -11.57 10.28 7.68
CA ARG A 496 -12.29 11.55 7.43
C ARG A 496 -11.44 12.56 6.66
N ILE A 497 -10.13 12.62 6.98
CA ILE A 497 -9.17 13.41 6.21
C ILE A 497 -9.15 12.94 4.77
N GLY A 498 -9.01 11.63 4.52
CA GLY A 498 -8.93 11.08 3.16
C GLY A 498 -10.20 11.33 2.34
N LEU A 499 -11.38 11.14 2.93
CA LEU A 499 -12.66 11.45 2.29
C LEU A 499 -12.80 12.96 2.04
N GLY A 500 -12.43 13.79 3.01
CA GLY A 500 -12.47 15.25 2.88
C GLY A 500 -11.50 15.79 1.82
N THR A 501 -10.27 15.27 1.76
CA THR A 501 -9.28 15.69 0.75
C THR A 501 -9.74 15.26 -0.64
N ALA A 502 -10.27 14.04 -0.78
CA ALA A 502 -10.80 13.56 -2.05
C ALA A 502 -11.95 14.45 -2.56
N VAL A 503 -12.88 14.84 -1.68
CA VAL A 503 -13.97 15.78 -2.02
C VAL A 503 -13.43 17.16 -2.35
N LYS A 504 -12.50 17.71 -1.56
CA LYS A 504 -11.91 19.02 -1.82
C LYS A 504 -11.19 19.05 -3.18
N ASP A 505 -10.38 18.04 -3.47
CA ASP A 505 -9.61 17.95 -4.71
C ASP A 505 -10.53 17.75 -5.92
N ALA A 506 -11.58 16.92 -5.78
CA ALA A 506 -12.60 16.76 -6.81
C ALA A 506 -13.35 18.08 -7.07
N ALA A 507 -13.73 18.82 -6.02
CA ALA A 507 -14.40 20.11 -6.15
C ALA A 507 -13.49 21.21 -6.74
N LEU A 508 -12.20 21.22 -6.41
CA LEU A 508 -11.24 22.18 -6.94
C LEU A 508 -10.99 22.00 -8.45
N LYS A 509 -11.05 20.75 -8.93
CA LYS A 509 -11.04 20.46 -10.38
C LYS A 509 -12.26 21.06 -11.08
N THR A 510 -13.42 21.04 -10.43
CA THR A 510 -14.67 21.66 -10.90
C THR A 510 -14.62 23.20 -10.88
N ALA A 511 -14.08 23.79 -9.81
CA ALA A 511 -14.03 25.25 -9.62
C ALA A 511 -13.09 25.99 -10.59
N ARG A 512 -12.13 25.28 -11.22
CA ARG A 512 -11.23 25.84 -12.24
C ARG A 512 -11.90 26.08 -13.60
N VAL A 513 -13.15 25.66 -13.80
CA VAL A 513 -13.85 25.67 -15.11
C VAL A 513 -14.86 26.82 -15.27
N ALA A 514 -14.95 27.74 -14.31
CA ALA A 514 -15.75 28.97 -14.50
C ALA A 514 -14.96 30.01 -15.33
N THR A 515 -14.82 29.82 -16.64
CA THR A 515 -14.30 30.84 -17.54
C THR A 515 -15.41 31.84 -17.91
N ASN A 516 -15.59 32.88 -17.09
CA ASN A 516 -16.08 34.17 -17.59
C ASN A 516 -14.95 34.88 -18.35
N GLY A 517 -14.39 34.21 -19.36
CA GLY A 517 -13.21 34.63 -20.10
C GLY A 517 -13.34 34.31 -21.60
N PRO A 518 -12.44 34.85 -22.43
CA PRO A 518 -12.54 34.79 -23.90
C PRO A 518 -12.65 33.35 -24.43
N THR A 519 -13.50 33.11 -25.43
CA THR A 519 -13.75 31.79 -26.04
C THR A 519 -12.76 31.42 -27.15
N ARG A 520 -11.64 32.15 -27.29
CA ARG A 520 -10.66 31.92 -28.36
C ARG A 520 -9.56 30.99 -27.92
N LEU A 521 -9.21 30.07 -28.82
CA LEU A 521 -8.15 29.08 -28.66
C LEU A 521 -6.90 29.51 -29.44
N LEU A 522 -5.73 29.39 -28.81
CA LEU A 522 -4.43 29.54 -29.48
C LEU A 522 -3.72 28.19 -29.52
N ILE A 523 -3.26 27.78 -30.69
CA ILE A 523 -2.51 26.54 -30.89
C ILE A 523 -1.12 26.86 -31.42
N ALA A 524 -0.09 26.48 -30.65
CA ALA A 524 1.31 26.56 -31.04
C ALA A 524 1.82 25.17 -31.46
N GLU A 525 2.15 25.02 -32.74
CA GLU A 525 2.56 23.74 -33.31
C GLU A 525 3.44 24.01 -34.54
N ASP A 526 4.68 23.53 -34.56
CA ASP A 526 5.65 23.83 -35.62
C ASP A 526 5.41 23.03 -36.91
N THR A 527 4.75 21.88 -36.77
CA THR A 527 4.50 20.95 -37.86
C THR A 527 3.22 21.32 -38.61
N ALA A 528 3.36 21.81 -39.85
CA ALA A 528 2.24 22.28 -40.67
C ALA A 528 1.13 21.23 -40.87
N SER A 529 1.49 19.95 -41.04
CA SER A 529 0.52 18.86 -41.19
C SER A 529 -0.31 18.63 -39.92
N VAL A 530 0.29 18.78 -38.73
CA VAL A 530 -0.42 18.68 -37.44
C VAL A 530 -1.35 19.88 -37.26
N ARG A 531 -0.89 21.10 -37.62
CA ARG A 531 -1.75 22.30 -37.63
C ARG A 531 -2.97 22.12 -38.52
N ASP A 532 -2.79 21.58 -39.71
CA ASP A 532 -3.89 21.36 -40.66
C ASP A 532 -4.91 20.34 -40.15
N VAL A 533 -4.45 19.26 -39.49
CA VAL A 533 -5.33 18.27 -38.87
C VAL A 533 -6.13 18.89 -37.72
N LEU A 534 -5.46 19.62 -36.81
CA LEU A 534 -6.13 20.30 -35.70
C LEU A 534 -7.12 21.35 -36.20
N ARG A 535 -6.78 22.10 -37.26
CA ARG A 535 -7.69 23.07 -37.89
C ARG A 535 -8.96 22.42 -38.40
N ARG A 536 -8.85 21.34 -39.19
CA ARG A 536 -10.02 20.58 -39.69
C ARG A 536 -10.86 20.00 -38.56
N GLN A 537 -10.25 19.58 -37.46
CA GLN A 537 -10.98 19.09 -36.28
C GLN A 537 -11.77 20.21 -35.60
N LEU A 538 -11.21 21.41 -35.46
CA LEU A 538 -11.91 22.56 -34.88
C LEU A 538 -13.02 23.10 -35.78
N GLU A 539 -12.80 23.12 -37.10
CA GLU A 539 -13.83 23.47 -38.09
C GLU A 539 -15.05 22.56 -37.95
N LYS A 540 -14.86 21.24 -37.80
CA LYS A 540 -15.94 20.27 -37.55
C LYS A 540 -16.67 20.51 -36.23
N LEU A 541 -16.01 21.12 -35.26
CA LEU A 541 -16.55 21.44 -33.94
C LEU A 541 -17.09 22.88 -33.85
N ALA A 542 -17.05 23.63 -34.95
CA ALA A 542 -17.44 25.04 -35.01
C ALA A 542 -16.71 25.94 -33.98
N ILE A 543 -15.44 25.63 -33.68
CA ILE A 543 -14.58 26.45 -32.81
C ILE A 543 -13.56 27.22 -33.65
N GLU A 544 -13.42 28.51 -33.37
CA GLU A 544 -12.34 29.33 -33.92
C GLU A 544 -11.05 29.20 -33.10
N ALA A 545 -9.92 29.00 -33.79
CA ALA A 545 -8.60 29.04 -33.16
C ALA A 545 -7.56 29.73 -34.04
N ASP A 546 -6.64 30.43 -33.39
CA ASP A 546 -5.45 30.98 -34.00
C ASP A 546 -4.32 29.95 -33.94
N PHE A 547 -3.54 29.87 -35.01
CA PHE A 547 -2.42 28.93 -35.13
C PHE A 547 -1.13 29.70 -35.31
N VAL A 548 -0.09 29.29 -34.58
CA VAL A 548 1.26 29.86 -34.62
C VAL A 548 2.30 28.76 -34.70
N ASP A 549 3.49 29.08 -35.22
CA ASP A 549 4.47 28.08 -35.63
C ASP A 549 5.52 27.79 -34.54
N ASN A 550 5.56 28.58 -33.47
CA ASN A 550 6.51 28.42 -32.37
C ASN A 550 6.03 29.11 -31.07
N GLY A 551 6.74 28.87 -29.96
CA GLY A 551 6.41 29.47 -28.67
C GLY A 551 6.59 30.99 -28.62
N ARG A 552 7.46 31.59 -29.44
CA ARG A 552 7.70 33.04 -29.44
C ARG A 552 6.51 33.78 -30.04
N GLU A 553 5.99 33.28 -31.15
CA GLU A 553 4.75 33.74 -31.77
C GLU A 553 3.56 33.51 -30.85
N ALA A 554 3.50 32.37 -30.16
CA ALA A 554 2.46 32.09 -29.18
C ALA A 554 2.45 33.09 -28.03
N LEU A 555 3.63 33.45 -27.51
CA LEU A 555 3.76 34.46 -26.46
C LEU A 555 3.36 35.85 -26.98
N THR A 556 3.73 36.18 -28.21
CA THR A 556 3.35 37.46 -28.86
C THR A 556 1.84 37.54 -29.08
N ALA A 557 1.22 36.47 -29.56
CA ALA A 557 -0.22 36.32 -29.69
C ALA A 557 -0.88 36.45 -28.31
N TYR A 558 -0.40 35.74 -27.29
CA TYR A 558 -0.89 35.85 -25.92
C TYR A 558 -0.89 37.30 -25.37
N HIS A 559 0.13 38.10 -25.69
CA HIS A 559 0.19 39.51 -25.27
C HIS A 559 -0.80 40.44 -25.98
N THR A 560 -1.16 40.11 -27.22
CA THR A 560 -1.92 40.99 -28.11
C THR A 560 -3.38 40.57 -28.27
N GLY A 561 -3.65 39.28 -28.06
CA GLY A 561 -4.96 38.66 -28.17
C GLY A 561 -5.64 38.44 -26.83
N GLN A 562 -6.86 37.92 -26.90
CA GLN A 562 -7.65 37.49 -25.75
C GLN A 562 -7.97 36.02 -25.93
N TYR A 563 -7.16 35.14 -25.34
CA TYR A 563 -7.33 33.69 -25.40
C TYR A 563 -7.84 33.16 -24.07
N GLY A 564 -8.71 32.14 -24.12
CA GLY A 564 -9.20 31.41 -22.95
C GLY A 564 -8.46 30.10 -22.69
N ILE A 565 -7.66 29.65 -23.66
CA ILE A 565 -6.90 28.40 -23.60
C ILE A 565 -5.73 28.46 -24.60
N ILE A 566 -4.59 27.89 -24.22
CA ILE A 566 -3.44 27.67 -25.11
C ILE A 566 -3.17 26.17 -25.18
N ILE A 567 -3.00 25.66 -26.40
CA ILE A 567 -2.52 24.30 -26.66
C ILE A 567 -1.17 24.43 -27.35
N THR A 568 -0.13 23.79 -26.81
CA THR A 568 1.23 23.92 -27.34
C THR A 568 1.87 22.56 -27.55
N ASP A 569 2.63 22.41 -28.62
CA ASP A 569 3.61 21.33 -28.73
C ASP A 569 4.74 21.53 -27.71
N LEU A 570 5.38 20.43 -27.33
CA LEU A 570 6.52 20.44 -26.43
C LEU A 570 7.79 20.90 -27.14
N HIS A 571 8.03 20.42 -28.36
CA HIS A 571 9.27 20.66 -29.10
C HIS A 571 9.02 21.53 -30.33
N MET A 572 9.29 22.82 -30.21
CA MET A 572 9.17 23.80 -31.29
C MET A 572 10.46 24.61 -31.43
N PRO A 573 10.79 25.14 -32.62
CA PRO A 573 11.94 26.00 -32.83
C PRO A 573 11.77 27.35 -32.11
N GLU A 574 12.88 28.06 -31.87
CA GLU A 574 12.99 29.38 -31.21
C GLU A 574 12.57 29.46 -29.72
N MET A 575 11.41 28.92 -29.37
CA MET A 575 10.90 28.81 -28.00
C MET A 575 10.04 27.55 -27.93
N ASP A 576 10.41 26.64 -27.04
CA ASP A 576 9.73 25.37 -26.84
C ASP A 576 8.51 25.52 -25.90
N GLY A 577 7.74 24.45 -25.72
CA GLY A 577 6.55 24.48 -24.87
C GLY A 577 6.86 24.74 -23.40
N TYR A 578 8.02 24.31 -22.90
CA TYR A 578 8.45 24.53 -21.51
C TYR A 578 8.77 26.01 -21.27
N ASP A 579 9.51 26.64 -22.17
CA ASP A 579 9.86 28.04 -22.11
C ASP A 579 8.63 28.94 -22.23
N LEU A 580 7.68 28.56 -23.09
CA LEU A 580 6.40 29.26 -23.26
C LEU A 580 5.59 29.26 -21.96
N VAL A 581 5.32 28.09 -21.37
CA VAL A 581 4.52 28.00 -20.14
C VAL A 581 5.22 28.69 -18.98
N SER A 582 6.54 28.56 -18.85
CA SER A 582 7.33 29.23 -17.81
C SER A 582 7.24 30.76 -17.91
N SER A 583 7.28 31.30 -19.13
CA SER A 583 7.12 32.74 -19.38
C SER A 583 5.73 33.23 -18.96
N ILE A 584 4.67 32.52 -19.35
CA ILE A 584 3.28 32.84 -18.97
C ILE A 584 3.12 32.82 -17.44
N ARG A 585 3.63 31.80 -16.75
CA ARG A 585 3.51 31.69 -15.28
C ARG A 585 4.29 32.78 -14.55
N THR A 586 5.44 33.18 -15.06
CA THR A 586 6.25 34.28 -14.48
C THR A 586 5.47 35.60 -14.54
N GLU A 587 4.78 35.86 -15.65
CA GLU A 587 3.95 37.05 -15.80
C GLU A 587 2.69 37.01 -14.93
N GLU A 588 2.02 35.87 -14.83
CA GLU A 588 0.88 35.68 -13.92
C GLU A 588 1.28 35.97 -12.47
N ALA A 589 2.45 35.50 -12.04
CA ALA A 589 2.99 35.75 -10.71
C ALA A 589 3.34 37.23 -10.48
N GLY A 590 3.97 37.88 -11.46
CA GLY A 590 4.29 39.31 -11.41
C GLY A 590 3.05 40.20 -11.31
N ARG A 591 1.99 39.88 -12.08
CA ARG A 591 0.70 40.61 -12.04
C ARG A 591 -0.03 40.40 -10.70
N LYS A 592 0.03 39.20 -10.11
CA LYS A 592 -0.49 38.93 -8.75
C LYS A 592 0.23 39.76 -7.67
N ALA A 593 1.54 39.94 -7.78
CA ALA A 593 2.32 40.71 -6.81
C ALA A 593 2.02 42.23 -6.84
N LEU A 594 1.56 42.76 -7.99
CA LEU A 594 1.26 44.17 -8.20
C LEU A 594 -0.17 44.60 -7.81
N GLY A 595 -1.01 43.69 -7.28
CA GLY A 595 -2.32 44.02 -6.71
C GLY A 595 -3.35 44.59 -7.71
N GLN A 596 -3.17 44.38 -9.01
CA GLN A 596 -4.11 44.83 -10.05
C GLN A 596 -5.27 43.83 -10.17
N GLY A 597 -6.44 44.19 -9.64
CA GLY A 597 -7.62 43.34 -9.56
C GLY A 597 -8.44 43.21 -10.84
N LEU A 598 -9.16 42.08 -10.91
CA LEU A 598 -10.33 41.73 -11.73
C LEU A 598 -10.18 41.20 -13.18
N SER A 599 -8.97 41.04 -13.73
CA SER A 599 -8.73 40.11 -14.86
C SER A 599 -7.49 39.24 -14.60
N THR A 600 -7.50 38.60 -13.44
CA THR A 600 -6.43 37.77 -12.88
C THR A 600 -6.68 36.29 -13.13
N ALA A 601 -7.17 35.93 -14.33
CA ALA A 601 -7.47 34.55 -14.65
C ALA A 601 -6.17 33.81 -15.01
N HIS A 602 -5.92 32.70 -14.31
CA HIS A 602 -4.92 31.73 -14.72
C HIS A 602 -5.29 31.20 -16.10
N LEU A 603 -4.39 31.33 -17.07
CA LEU A 603 -4.67 30.86 -18.42
C LEU A 603 -4.38 29.36 -18.52
N PRO A 604 -5.35 28.53 -18.92
CA PRO A 604 -5.11 27.12 -19.20
C PRO A 604 -4.06 26.92 -20.29
N VAL A 605 -2.98 26.18 -19.99
CA VAL A 605 -1.96 25.78 -20.97
C VAL A 605 -1.87 24.26 -21.02
N ILE A 606 -2.16 23.69 -22.18
CA ILE A 606 -2.25 22.24 -22.42
C ILE A 606 -1.13 21.83 -23.35
N VAL A 607 -0.38 20.78 -22.99
CA VAL A 607 0.72 20.27 -23.82
C VAL A 607 0.25 19.14 -24.74
N LEU A 608 0.74 19.14 -25.98
CA LEU A 608 0.67 18.01 -26.91
C LEU A 608 2.03 17.27 -26.89
N THR A 609 2.04 15.97 -26.62
CA THR A 609 3.27 15.16 -26.56
C THR A 609 3.12 13.82 -27.28
N ALA A 610 4.21 13.26 -27.79
CA ALA A 610 4.25 11.94 -28.41
C ALA A 610 4.49 10.79 -27.41
N ASP A 611 4.83 11.10 -26.14
CA ASP A 611 5.21 10.11 -25.12
C ASP A 611 4.40 10.32 -23.82
N VAL A 612 3.70 9.26 -23.36
CA VAL A 612 3.08 9.23 -22.03
C VAL A 612 3.37 7.88 -21.38
N GLN A 613 4.59 7.74 -20.85
CA GLN A 613 4.87 6.78 -19.78
C GLN A 613 4.44 7.36 -18.41
N MET A 614 4.01 6.49 -17.49
CA MET A 614 3.44 6.80 -16.16
C MET A 614 4.24 7.79 -15.29
N SER A 615 5.53 8.00 -15.56
CA SER A 615 6.41 8.93 -14.83
C SER A 615 6.34 10.39 -15.29
N GLN A 616 5.90 10.69 -16.52
CA GLN A 616 6.07 12.02 -17.12
C GLN A 616 4.87 12.97 -16.92
N ARG A 617 3.65 12.49 -16.67
CA ARG A 617 2.47 13.38 -16.47
C ARG A 617 2.64 14.31 -15.27
N GLN A 618 3.17 13.79 -14.16
CA GLN A 618 3.46 14.59 -12.97
C GLN A 618 4.57 15.62 -13.23
N VAL A 619 5.50 15.29 -14.14
CA VAL A 619 6.58 16.19 -14.57
C VAL A 619 6.00 17.39 -15.32
N TYR A 620 5.12 17.19 -16.31
CA TYR A 620 4.50 18.31 -17.04
C TYR A 620 3.69 19.24 -16.11
N LEU A 621 2.90 18.69 -15.20
CA LEU A 621 2.16 19.50 -14.22
C LEU A 621 3.10 20.31 -13.31
N SER A 622 4.25 19.75 -12.92
CA SER A 622 5.26 20.47 -12.12
C SER A 622 5.94 21.62 -12.87
N HIS A 623 5.94 21.58 -14.19
CA HIS A 623 6.45 22.67 -15.06
C HIS A 623 5.41 23.76 -15.35
N GLY A 624 4.18 23.63 -14.82
CA GLY A 624 3.15 24.67 -14.91
C GLY A 624 2.11 24.45 -15.99
N PHE A 625 2.12 23.31 -16.70
CA PHE A 625 1.03 22.89 -17.58
C PHE A 625 -0.20 22.46 -16.77
N ASP A 626 -1.39 22.62 -17.34
CA ASP A 626 -2.66 22.26 -16.71
C ASP A 626 -3.14 20.87 -17.13
N GLU A 627 -2.82 20.47 -18.35
CA GLU A 627 -3.19 19.18 -18.92
C GLU A 627 -2.23 18.75 -20.04
N CYS A 628 -2.25 17.47 -20.39
CA CYS A 628 -1.43 16.84 -21.42
C CYS A 628 -2.31 15.98 -22.33
N LEU A 629 -2.14 16.10 -23.64
CA LEU A 629 -2.76 15.24 -24.66
C LEU A 629 -1.69 14.53 -25.50
N LEU A 630 -1.98 13.29 -25.89
CA LEU A 630 -1.09 12.48 -26.72
C LEU A 630 -1.34 12.78 -28.20
N LYS A 631 -0.26 12.99 -28.97
CA LYS A 631 -0.28 13.05 -30.42
C LYS A 631 -0.28 11.62 -31.01
N PRO A 632 -1.11 11.32 -32.04
CA PRO A 632 -2.09 12.20 -32.68
C PRO A 632 -3.35 12.37 -31.81
N VAL A 633 -3.85 13.61 -31.73
CA VAL A 633 -5.07 13.92 -30.97
C VAL A 633 -6.29 13.49 -31.78
N SER A 634 -7.11 12.60 -31.23
CA SER A 634 -8.38 12.20 -31.88
C SER A 634 -9.45 13.29 -31.71
N LEU A 635 -10.37 13.41 -32.68
CA LEU A 635 -11.50 14.35 -32.62
C LEU A 635 -12.33 14.18 -31.33
N GLY A 636 -12.52 12.94 -30.87
CA GLY A 636 -13.23 12.67 -29.62
C GLY A 636 -12.48 13.14 -28.38
N GLN A 637 -11.15 12.98 -28.32
CA GLN A 637 -10.33 13.53 -27.23
C GLN A 637 -10.34 15.06 -27.25
N PHE A 638 -10.27 15.65 -28.45
CA PHE A 638 -10.27 17.09 -28.62
C PHE A 638 -11.62 17.72 -28.26
N ARG A 639 -12.74 17.13 -28.71
CA ARG A 639 -14.10 17.53 -28.32
C ARG A 639 -14.29 17.46 -26.80
N ARG A 640 -13.84 16.37 -26.15
CA ARG A 640 -13.92 16.23 -24.68
C ARG A 640 -13.09 17.28 -23.96
N LEU A 641 -11.90 17.60 -24.46
CA LEU A 641 -11.07 18.67 -23.95
C LEU A 641 -11.83 20.00 -24.02
N LEU A 642 -12.35 20.35 -25.20
CA LEU A 642 -13.00 21.64 -25.44
C LEU A 642 -14.32 21.78 -24.67
N ILE A 643 -15.08 20.70 -24.49
CA ILE A 643 -16.23 20.66 -23.57
C ILE A 643 -15.73 20.89 -22.14
N ARG A 644 -14.72 20.15 -21.67
CA ARG A 644 -14.19 20.27 -20.30
C ARG A 644 -13.68 21.68 -19.97
N TRP A 645 -13.13 22.38 -20.96
CA TRP A 645 -12.62 23.74 -20.79
C TRP A 645 -13.63 24.83 -21.20
N GLY A 646 -14.90 24.46 -21.43
CA GLY A 646 -16.01 25.41 -21.58
C GLY A 646 -16.12 26.11 -22.95
N LEU A 647 -15.46 25.57 -24.00
CA LEU A 647 -15.41 26.16 -25.35
C LEU A 647 -16.48 25.60 -26.31
N LEU A 648 -17.17 24.53 -25.90
CA LEU A 648 -18.24 23.88 -26.65
C LEU A 648 -19.46 23.72 -25.73
N GLU A 649 -20.61 24.25 -26.13
CA GLU A 649 -21.89 23.93 -25.52
C GLU A 649 -22.39 22.55 -25.99
N HIS A 650 -23.11 21.83 -25.13
CA HIS A 650 -23.68 20.54 -25.48
C HIS A 650 -24.91 20.74 -26.38
N SER A 651 -24.73 20.70 -27.69
CA SER A 651 -25.86 20.70 -28.63
C SER A 651 -26.51 19.31 -28.68
N GLU A 652 -27.77 19.26 -28.25
CA GLU A 652 -28.71 18.18 -28.55
C GLU A 652 -29.03 18.18 -30.06
N GLU A 653 -28.84 17.05 -30.75
CA GLU A 653 -29.61 16.65 -31.92
C GLU A 653 -29.39 15.15 -32.23
N PRO A 654 -30.32 14.46 -32.91
CA PRO A 654 -31.29 13.57 -32.28
C PRO A 654 -31.00 12.07 -32.51
N GLU A 655 -31.39 11.25 -31.53
CA GLU A 655 -31.60 9.82 -31.73
C GLU A 655 -32.73 9.59 -32.75
N THR A 656 -32.41 8.89 -33.83
CA THR A 656 -33.15 7.71 -34.34
C THR A 656 -32.45 7.19 -35.59
N VAL A 657 -31.81 6.01 -35.55
CA VAL A 657 -32.07 4.90 -36.50
C VAL A 657 -31.58 3.59 -35.86
N ASP A 658 -32.54 2.75 -35.50
CA ASP A 658 -32.55 1.29 -35.56
C ASP A 658 -31.20 0.56 -35.78
N SER A 659 -30.78 -0.25 -34.80
CA SER A 659 -29.75 -1.27 -35.01
C SER A 659 -30.37 -2.48 -35.73
N PRO A 660 -29.93 -2.88 -36.93
CA PRO A 660 -30.44 -4.09 -37.55
C PRO A 660 -29.84 -5.33 -36.85
N PRO A 661 -30.60 -6.44 -36.75
CA PRO A 661 -30.13 -7.65 -36.10
C PRO A 661 -29.05 -8.35 -36.95
N LYS A 662 -28.07 -8.98 -36.26
CA LYS A 662 -27.06 -9.86 -36.88
C LYS A 662 -27.73 -10.93 -37.73
N ALA A 663 -27.50 -10.89 -39.04
CA ALA A 663 -27.74 -12.02 -39.94
C ALA A 663 -26.46 -12.87 -40.08
N PRO A 664 -26.57 -14.20 -40.17
CA PRO A 664 -25.43 -15.10 -40.39
C PRO A 664 -25.07 -15.11 -41.88
N ILE A 665 -23.79 -14.98 -42.22
CA ILE A 665 -23.31 -15.04 -43.61
C ILE A 665 -22.73 -16.43 -43.89
N ALA A 666 -23.34 -17.12 -44.86
CA ALA A 666 -22.81 -18.28 -45.56
C ALA A 666 -21.82 -17.84 -46.67
N PRO A 667 -20.93 -18.73 -47.17
CA PRO A 667 -19.72 -18.34 -47.88
C PRO A 667 -19.96 -18.08 -49.38
N SER A 668 -19.43 -16.95 -49.90
CA SER A 668 -19.29 -16.70 -51.34
C SER A 668 -17.85 -16.34 -51.71
N GLY A 669 -17.07 -17.37 -52.09
CA GLY A 669 -16.30 -17.45 -53.34
C GLY A 669 -15.37 -16.35 -53.85
N GLY A 670 -14.98 -15.35 -53.07
CA GLY A 670 -13.93 -14.38 -53.45
C GLY A 670 -12.92 -14.19 -52.31
N LEU A 671 -11.64 -14.05 -52.63
CA LEU A 671 -10.64 -13.63 -51.64
C LEU A 671 -11.13 -12.31 -51.01
N PRO A 672 -11.18 -12.19 -49.67
CA PRO A 672 -11.60 -10.95 -49.02
C PRO A 672 -10.76 -9.77 -49.51
N PRO A 673 -11.35 -8.57 -49.58
CA PRO A 673 -10.63 -7.39 -50.03
C PRO A 673 -9.43 -7.15 -49.12
N ALA A 674 -8.26 -6.85 -49.71
CA ALA A 674 -7.02 -6.64 -48.96
C ALA A 674 -7.13 -5.44 -47.99
N ILE A 675 -8.04 -4.51 -48.30
CA ILE A 675 -8.37 -3.34 -47.50
C ILE A 675 -9.89 -3.25 -47.38
N ASP A 676 -10.40 -3.17 -46.17
CA ASP A 676 -11.83 -2.96 -45.93
C ASP A 676 -12.19 -1.47 -46.00
N LYS A 677 -12.60 -1.01 -47.19
CA LYS A 677 -13.00 0.39 -47.44
C LYS A 677 -14.15 0.83 -46.52
N ALA A 678 -15.06 -0.07 -46.15
CA ALA A 678 -16.18 0.25 -45.28
C ALA A 678 -15.72 0.44 -43.82
N ALA A 679 -14.81 -0.41 -43.35
CA ALA A 679 -14.17 -0.26 -42.05
C ALA A 679 -13.34 1.03 -41.98
N ILE A 680 -12.63 1.40 -43.05
CA ILE A 680 -11.91 2.68 -43.12
C ILE A 680 -12.88 3.85 -42.94
N ARG A 681 -14.03 3.87 -43.65
CA ARG A 681 -15.01 4.95 -43.49
C ARG A 681 -15.63 4.98 -42.10
N ALA A 682 -15.87 3.83 -41.48
CA ALA A 682 -16.37 3.75 -40.10
C ALA A 682 -15.33 4.24 -39.07
N GLN A 683 -14.04 3.96 -39.29
CA GLN A 683 -12.96 4.29 -38.35
C GLN A 683 -12.39 5.70 -38.56
N MET A 684 -12.29 6.14 -39.81
CA MET A 684 -11.65 7.40 -40.24
C MET A 684 -12.65 8.45 -40.73
N GLY A 685 -13.94 8.09 -40.86
CA GLY A 685 -15.04 8.99 -41.20
C GLY A 685 -15.22 9.29 -42.70
N ALA A 686 -14.16 9.23 -43.51
CA ALA A 686 -14.19 9.38 -44.96
C ALA A 686 -12.99 8.68 -45.62
N LEU A 687 -13.06 8.41 -46.93
CA LEU A 687 -11.93 7.91 -47.72
C LEU A 687 -11.30 9.05 -48.55
N ASP A 688 -10.89 10.11 -47.86
CA ASP A 688 -10.31 11.31 -48.48
C ASP A 688 -8.81 11.16 -48.78
N GLN A 689 -8.21 12.13 -49.47
CA GLN A 689 -6.78 12.09 -49.82
C GLN A 689 -5.88 11.91 -48.58
N GLY A 690 -6.24 12.47 -47.43
CA GLY A 690 -5.47 12.31 -46.19
C GLY A 690 -5.49 10.88 -45.65
N THR A 691 -6.62 10.19 -45.80
CA THR A 691 -6.73 8.77 -45.47
C THR A 691 -5.91 7.92 -46.44
N ILE A 692 -5.91 8.25 -47.73
CA ILE A 692 -5.07 7.59 -48.75
C ILE A 692 -3.58 7.79 -48.46
N ASP A 693 -3.16 9.01 -48.08
CA ASP A 693 -1.78 9.33 -47.71
C ASP A 693 -1.37 8.57 -46.44
N MET A 694 -2.26 8.43 -45.45
CA MET A 694 -2.03 7.63 -44.25
C MET A 694 -1.84 6.15 -44.55
N LEU A 695 -2.66 5.59 -45.46
CA LEU A 695 -2.47 4.23 -45.95
C LEU A 695 -1.17 4.10 -46.77
N GLY A 696 -0.79 5.14 -47.50
CA GLY A 696 0.51 5.25 -48.17
C GLY A 696 1.68 5.17 -47.18
N MET A 697 1.62 5.93 -46.09
CA MET A 697 2.63 5.88 -45.01
C MET A 697 2.68 4.50 -44.33
N PHE A 698 1.53 3.84 -44.14
CA PHE A 698 1.49 2.46 -43.67
C PHE A 698 2.26 1.52 -44.60
N ILE A 699 2.09 1.65 -45.93
CA ILE A 699 2.86 0.86 -46.90
C ILE A 699 4.37 1.18 -46.82
N GLU A 700 4.75 2.45 -46.78
CA GLU A 700 6.16 2.85 -46.73
C GLU A 700 6.88 2.34 -45.47
N MET A 701 6.23 2.45 -44.31
CA MET A 701 6.79 2.01 -43.03
C MET A 701 6.80 0.49 -42.86
N THR A 702 5.88 -0.21 -43.50
CA THR A 702 5.75 -1.67 -43.40
C THR A 702 6.69 -2.40 -44.37
N ALA A 703 6.98 -1.83 -45.55
CA ALA A 703 7.89 -2.44 -46.53
C ALA A 703 9.26 -2.92 -45.98
N PRO A 704 10.01 -2.13 -45.18
CA PRO A 704 11.26 -2.61 -44.58
C PRO A 704 11.03 -3.74 -43.56
N GLN A 705 9.93 -3.70 -42.81
CA GLN A 705 9.59 -4.76 -41.84
C GLN A 705 9.30 -6.10 -42.53
N ILE A 706 8.68 -6.08 -43.71
CA ILE A 706 8.45 -7.28 -44.53
C ILE A 706 9.78 -7.86 -45.03
N ALA A 707 10.74 -7.02 -45.39
CA ALA A 707 12.08 -7.47 -45.76
C ALA A 707 12.83 -8.09 -44.57
N GLU A 708 12.74 -7.49 -43.39
CA GLU A 708 13.31 -8.03 -42.15
C GLU A 708 12.65 -9.35 -41.72
N LEU A 709 11.34 -9.53 -41.95
CA LEU A 709 10.64 -10.79 -41.67
C LEU A 709 11.22 -11.96 -42.47
N LYS A 710 11.62 -11.73 -43.72
CA LYS A 710 12.28 -12.76 -44.54
C LYS A 710 13.65 -13.15 -44.01
N ASP A 711 14.43 -12.16 -43.59
CA ASP A 711 15.76 -12.37 -43.04
C ASP A 711 15.69 -13.13 -41.71
N ALA A 712 14.79 -12.71 -40.82
CA ALA A 712 14.53 -13.39 -39.55
C ALA A 712 14.02 -14.83 -39.77
N GLN A 713 13.19 -15.06 -40.79
CA GLN A 713 12.71 -16.40 -41.17
C GLN A 713 13.81 -17.31 -41.73
N ALA A 714 14.75 -16.75 -42.50
CA ALA A 714 15.88 -17.51 -43.05
C ALA A 714 16.85 -17.98 -41.96
N HIS A 715 17.00 -17.19 -40.90
CA HIS A 715 17.86 -17.48 -39.75
C HIS A 715 17.13 -18.15 -38.58
N LEU A 716 15.82 -18.42 -38.71
CA LEU A 716 14.95 -18.99 -37.66
C LEU A 716 14.99 -18.18 -36.35
N ASP A 717 15.07 -16.85 -36.44
CA ASP A 717 15.03 -15.95 -35.29
C ASP A 717 13.57 -15.73 -34.85
N PHE A 718 13.06 -16.65 -34.03
CA PHE A 718 11.68 -16.63 -33.54
C PHE A 718 11.35 -15.41 -32.66
N ILE A 719 12.34 -14.83 -31.99
CA ILE A 719 12.13 -13.63 -31.17
C ILE A 719 11.88 -12.44 -32.10
N ARG A 720 12.74 -12.27 -33.11
CA ARG A 720 12.60 -11.18 -34.07
C ARG A 720 11.35 -11.34 -34.95
N LEU A 721 11.02 -12.57 -35.36
CA LEU A 721 9.77 -12.88 -36.06
C LEU A 721 8.55 -12.52 -35.24
N LYS A 722 8.53 -12.83 -33.94
CA LYS A 722 7.43 -12.48 -33.04
C LYS A 722 7.26 -10.96 -32.92
N GLU A 723 8.35 -10.22 -32.71
CA GLU A 723 8.30 -8.75 -32.58
C GLU A 723 7.77 -8.08 -33.85
N LEU A 724 8.30 -8.48 -35.02
CA LEU A 724 7.88 -7.97 -36.31
C LEU A 724 6.43 -8.35 -36.62
N ALA A 725 6.01 -9.58 -36.31
CA ALA A 725 4.64 -10.03 -36.49
C ALA A 725 3.64 -9.31 -35.56
N HIS A 726 4.03 -9.02 -34.32
CA HIS A 726 3.23 -8.24 -33.36
C HIS A 726 3.03 -6.79 -33.83
N SER A 727 4.13 -6.14 -34.26
CA SER A 727 4.10 -4.80 -34.86
C SER A 727 3.18 -4.78 -36.08
N LEU A 728 3.36 -5.74 -37.00
CA LEU A 728 2.60 -5.85 -38.24
C LEU A 728 1.10 -6.11 -37.99
N LYS A 729 0.76 -6.91 -36.97
CA LYS A 729 -0.63 -7.16 -36.55
C LYS A 729 -1.32 -5.85 -36.15
N GLY A 730 -0.67 -5.04 -35.32
CA GLY A 730 -1.21 -3.76 -34.84
C GLY A 730 -1.36 -2.72 -35.94
N SER A 731 -0.33 -2.57 -36.78
CA SER A 731 -0.35 -1.61 -37.90
C SER A 731 -1.35 -2.00 -38.98
N SER A 732 -1.44 -3.29 -39.33
CA SER A 732 -2.38 -3.78 -40.35
C SER A 732 -3.84 -3.63 -39.94
N ARG A 733 -4.18 -3.88 -38.66
CA ARG A 733 -5.55 -3.69 -38.15
C ARG A 733 -5.94 -2.21 -38.08
N SER A 734 -4.99 -1.35 -37.73
CA SER A 734 -5.20 0.10 -37.74
C SER A 734 -5.41 0.64 -39.16
N ALA A 735 -4.76 0.03 -40.16
CA ALA A 735 -4.94 0.32 -41.57
C ALA A 735 -6.14 -0.41 -42.22
N CYS A 736 -6.98 -1.12 -41.44
CA CYS A 736 -8.10 -1.93 -41.93
C CYS A 736 -7.71 -3.05 -42.92
N CYS A 737 -6.46 -3.49 -42.92
CA CYS A 737 -5.93 -4.63 -43.66
C CYS A 737 -6.13 -5.91 -42.84
N ASN A 738 -7.38 -6.31 -42.63
CA ASN A 738 -7.74 -7.37 -41.68
C ASN A 738 -7.07 -8.72 -41.97
N VAL A 739 -7.01 -9.12 -43.24
CA VAL A 739 -6.38 -10.38 -43.68
C VAL A 739 -4.89 -10.40 -43.36
N LEU A 740 -4.17 -9.31 -43.65
CA LEU A 740 -2.76 -9.17 -43.32
C LEU A 740 -2.52 -9.20 -41.79
N GLY A 741 -3.41 -8.56 -41.03
CA GLY A 741 -3.36 -8.58 -39.57
C GLY A 741 -3.60 -9.97 -38.97
N ASP A 742 -4.45 -10.79 -39.60
CA ASP A 742 -4.74 -12.15 -39.15
C ASP A 742 -3.59 -13.11 -39.47
N ILE A 743 -3.00 -13.03 -40.67
CA ILE A 743 -1.80 -13.83 -41.02
C ILE A 743 -0.61 -13.42 -40.13
N ALA A 744 -0.45 -12.13 -39.83
CA ALA A 744 0.56 -11.65 -38.89
C ALA A 744 0.32 -12.19 -37.46
N ALA A 745 -0.94 -12.28 -37.01
CA ALA A 745 -1.27 -12.89 -35.73
C ALA A 745 -0.96 -14.40 -35.70
N GLU A 746 -1.19 -15.12 -36.81
CA GLU A 746 -0.82 -16.52 -36.97
C GLU A 746 0.71 -16.70 -36.96
N LEU A 747 1.46 -15.83 -37.64
CA LEU A 747 2.93 -15.86 -37.62
C LEU A 747 3.48 -15.55 -36.23
N GLN A 748 2.88 -14.60 -35.51
CA GLN A 748 3.24 -14.30 -34.12
C GLN A 748 3.06 -15.54 -33.24
N THR A 749 1.91 -16.21 -33.37
CA THR A 749 1.59 -17.43 -32.62
C THR A 749 2.56 -18.57 -32.98
N ALA A 750 2.83 -18.79 -34.27
CA ALA A 750 3.79 -19.79 -34.72
C ALA A 750 5.20 -19.52 -34.20
N SER A 751 5.60 -18.24 -34.12
CA SER A 751 6.91 -17.83 -33.60
C SER A 751 7.00 -18.01 -32.07
N GLU A 752 5.92 -17.77 -31.34
CA GLU A 752 5.82 -18.06 -29.90
C GLU A 752 5.92 -19.56 -29.59
N GLU A 753 5.38 -20.39 -30.48
CA GLU A 753 5.52 -21.86 -30.45
C GLU A 753 6.87 -22.36 -30.99
N GLN A 754 7.75 -21.46 -31.44
CA GLN A 754 9.02 -21.77 -32.12
C GLN A 754 8.86 -22.72 -33.32
N ARG A 755 7.71 -22.62 -34.01
CA ARG A 755 7.36 -23.44 -35.17
C ARG A 755 7.74 -22.68 -36.45
N PRO A 756 8.65 -23.23 -37.30
CA PRO A 756 8.96 -22.61 -38.59
C PRO A 756 7.70 -22.52 -39.46
N ALA A 757 7.34 -21.30 -39.87
CA ALA A 757 6.17 -21.05 -40.70
C ALA A 757 6.52 -20.17 -41.92
N PRO A 758 7.45 -20.61 -42.79
CA PRO A 758 7.88 -19.81 -43.94
C PRO A 758 6.72 -19.48 -44.90
N HIS A 759 5.69 -20.33 -44.95
CA HIS A 759 4.48 -20.09 -45.72
C HIS A 759 3.70 -18.85 -45.23
N LEU A 760 3.68 -18.57 -43.92
CA LEU A 760 3.00 -17.38 -43.37
C LEU A 760 3.77 -16.10 -43.72
N VAL A 761 5.10 -16.15 -43.74
CA VAL A 761 5.92 -15.01 -44.18
C VAL A 761 5.71 -14.72 -45.67
N THR A 762 5.60 -15.77 -46.51
CA THR A 762 5.24 -15.62 -47.92
C THR A 762 3.83 -15.06 -48.09
N GLN A 763 2.84 -15.55 -47.33
CA GLN A 763 1.47 -15.03 -47.37
C GLN A 763 1.37 -13.58 -46.90
N ILE A 764 2.15 -13.19 -45.88
CA ILE A 764 2.26 -11.80 -45.44
C ILE A 764 2.81 -10.91 -46.55
N GLU A 765 3.82 -11.37 -47.28
CA GLU A 765 4.35 -10.62 -48.42
C GLU A 765 3.33 -10.48 -49.56
N GLU A 766 2.64 -11.56 -49.90
CA GLU A 766 1.61 -11.58 -50.96
C GLU A 766 0.43 -10.66 -50.60
N GLU A 767 -0.08 -10.74 -49.36
CA GLU A 767 -1.16 -9.88 -48.88
C GLU A 767 -0.71 -8.42 -48.70
N PHE A 768 0.53 -8.18 -48.29
CA PHE A 768 1.08 -6.83 -48.26
C PHE A 768 1.20 -6.23 -49.67
N ALA A 769 1.60 -7.03 -50.67
CA ALA A 769 1.61 -6.60 -52.07
C ALA A 769 0.18 -6.29 -52.58
N ARG A 770 -0.82 -7.09 -52.19
CA ARG A 770 -2.24 -6.82 -52.48
C ARG A 770 -2.72 -5.54 -51.79
N ALA A 771 -2.36 -5.31 -50.53
CA ALA A 771 -2.70 -4.09 -49.81
C ALA A 771 -2.03 -2.87 -50.48
N ARG A 772 -0.75 -2.96 -50.82
CA ARG A 772 -0.02 -1.90 -51.55
C ARG A 772 -0.66 -1.55 -52.89
N ALA A 773 -1.05 -2.55 -53.67
CA ALA A 773 -1.76 -2.34 -54.93
C ALA A 773 -3.14 -1.72 -54.70
N ALA A 774 -3.87 -2.16 -53.67
CA ALA A 774 -5.17 -1.63 -53.33
C ALA A 774 -5.09 -0.16 -52.88
N VAL A 775 -4.10 0.23 -52.06
CA VAL A 775 -3.85 1.63 -51.68
C VAL A 775 -3.56 2.48 -52.91
N GLY A 776 -2.73 1.99 -53.84
CA GLY A 776 -2.37 2.71 -55.06
C GLY A 776 -3.52 2.91 -56.06
N LEU A 777 -4.64 2.21 -55.86
CA LEU A 777 -5.86 2.32 -56.67
C LEU A 777 -6.98 3.13 -55.96
N LEU A 778 -6.74 3.62 -54.73
CA LEU A 778 -7.71 4.46 -54.03
C LEU A 778 -7.70 5.87 -54.63
N HIS A 779 -8.90 6.40 -54.85
CA HIS A 779 -9.10 7.80 -55.23
C HIS A 779 -9.96 8.51 -54.19
N PRO A 780 -9.78 9.82 -53.94
CA PRO A 780 -10.54 10.56 -52.94
C PRO A 780 -12.07 10.58 -53.15
N GLU A 781 -12.53 10.20 -54.35
CA GLU A 781 -13.95 10.12 -54.71
C GLU A 781 -14.56 8.71 -54.52
N ASP A 782 -13.76 7.71 -54.10
CA ASP A 782 -14.19 6.31 -53.93
C ASP A 782 -15.16 6.09 -52.77
#